data_AF-A0A7Z9LY82-F1
#
_entry.id   AF-A0A7Z9LY82-F1
#
_cell.length_a   1.000
_cell.length_b   1.000
_cell.length_c   1.000
_cell.angle_alpha   90.00
_cell.angle_beta   90.00
_cell.angle_gamma   90.00
#
_symmetry.space_group_name_H-M   'P 1'
#
loop_
_entity.id
_entity.type
_entity.pdbx_description
1 polymer ?
#
loop_
_entity_poly.entity_id
_entity_poly.type
_entity_poly.pdbx_seq_one_letter_code
_entity_poly.pdbx_strand_id
1 'polypeptide(L)'
;IYLEERYKFKAVADEVEQMNKWDTLIMNNGDEIIGKVESESDGTVVLRAADTRKRESFQRSDIKQINVAGRPVLVGTVSIEKSELISEYLDKRGIEHEVLNAKNHGREADIIAQAGRRSAVTIATNMAGRGTDIVLGGNPETLAWSRLQGTYPTRLDVPQQEWDDLIRDIDDEYNMSAEGEVIKEIGGLHVIGTERHDARRIDLQLRGRCGRQGDPGSSRFFLSLDDDLMRIFGGDSIKGLLGRFGMGEEERIESGMVSRRIESAQKKVEERNFEIRKNLLEYDEVMDTQRKRLYAYRQEILDGDNVSTKITDCLGEQINYYLDLFLDPNYGVDSFATWMNGQFGMKEESHVFAGMDFEQAQDEARRFAERAARIRIRDGIEENLPSDFDEEEWNWEALAKLVNNSWHTSLRARDLQEIHIDDLEIELHDMAVQSIGQADLAESEAFLQEDYGKKALAAWVKNKFGFEITDEDIGDSSNEVLVDLIHQQALEMYTHKEAEYPVMASIYHFTEGRDGRLDREALVKWAAERFDADIEMDSFRSMQRDEIREMLLDLSLASQKRSNNHRNWVVEQISKHYDEQSENSRLDRVANEGEIATISLWLRDQVEFEINVKQLGELNRKRLLRTMSSAVEDKHHQEMRRMERSLLLQIVDMAWKDHLLTMDRLRSSVGLQGYAQKDPKVEYKREGMKLYDDMWFSLGEQVTDLIFRMERLNEDFVGATWVESSASHDQAQSSSDIAREQQGTNSNGGGGDISKTIRNIGPKVGRNDPCPCGSGKKYKKCCLGK
;
A
#
# COMPACT_ATOMS: atom_id res chain seq x y z
N ILE A 1 11.90 39.93 17.93
CA ILE A 1 12.19 38.58 18.50
C ILE A 1 12.40 38.77 19.99
N TYR A 2 11.93 37.86 20.82
CA TYR A 2 12.02 37.93 22.28
C TYR A 2 12.95 36.85 22.83
N LEU A 3 13.50 37.07 24.02
CA LEU A 3 14.35 36.09 24.70
C LEU A 3 13.52 34.93 25.27
N GLU A 4 12.32 35.21 25.76
CA GLU A 4 11.44 34.21 26.34
C GLU A 4 10.03 34.24 25.77
N GLU A 5 9.39 33.08 25.78
CA GLU A 5 8.08 32.89 25.19
C GLU A 5 6.96 33.70 25.88
N ARG A 6 7.04 33.90 27.21
CA ARG A 6 6.04 34.69 27.96
C ARG A 6 5.94 36.14 27.47
N TYR A 7 7.08 36.76 27.14
CA TYR A 7 7.14 38.14 26.67
C TYR A 7 6.69 38.26 25.21
N LYS A 8 6.95 37.22 24.40
CA LYS A 8 6.37 37.08 23.05
C LYS A 8 4.85 37.13 23.09
N PHE A 9 4.20 36.30 23.92
CA PHE A 9 2.73 36.26 23.99
C PHE A 9 2.12 37.50 24.64
N LYS A 10 2.80 38.09 25.63
CA LYS A 10 2.41 39.41 26.16
C LYS A 10 2.41 40.47 25.06
N ALA A 11 3.49 40.55 24.27
CA ALA A 11 3.58 41.50 23.16
C ALA A 11 2.55 41.25 22.05
N VAL A 12 2.26 39.98 21.73
CA VAL A 12 1.17 39.64 20.80
C VAL A 12 -0.17 40.15 21.32
N ALA A 13 -0.50 39.88 22.59
CA ALA A 13 -1.73 40.35 23.20
C ALA A 13 -1.82 41.88 23.27
N ASP A 14 -0.71 42.56 23.52
CA ASP A 14 -0.63 44.02 23.53
C ASP A 14 -0.87 44.61 22.12
N GLU A 15 -0.34 43.98 21.06
CA GLU A 15 -0.62 44.41 19.67
C GLU A 15 -2.07 44.16 19.25
N VAL A 16 -2.66 43.01 19.65
CA VAL A 16 -4.10 42.77 19.42
C VAL A 16 -4.93 43.83 20.14
N GLU A 17 -4.60 44.14 21.40
CA GLU A 17 -5.30 45.16 22.18
C GLU A 17 -5.19 46.55 21.53
N GLN A 18 -3.99 46.94 21.09
CA GLN A 18 -3.76 48.21 20.41
C GLN A 18 -4.59 48.33 19.12
N MET A 19 -4.63 47.29 18.28
CA MET A 19 -5.34 47.33 16.99
C MET A 19 -6.86 47.24 17.13
N ASN A 20 -7.34 46.56 18.16
CA ASN A 20 -8.76 46.27 18.37
C ASN A 20 -9.48 47.35 19.18
N LYS A 21 -8.87 47.81 20.29
CA LYS A 21 -9.57 48.52 21.37
C LYS A 21 -9.24 50.00 21.47
N TRP A 22 -8.06 50.41 21.03
CA TRP A 22 -7.53 51.76 21.24
C TRP A 22 -7.22 52.47 19.91
N ASP A 23 -7.55 53.76 19.86
CA ASP A 23 -7.05 54.64 18.82
C ASP A 23 -5.59 54.98 19.11
N THR A 24 -4.75 54.97 18.08
CA THR A 24 -3.32 55.29 18.21
C THR A 24 -3.00 56.59 17.47
N LEU A 25 -2.45 57.56 18.20
CA LEU A 25 -1.88 58.79 17.63
C LEU A 25 -0.39 58.58 17.38
N ILE A 26 0.04 58.68 16.13
CA ILE A 26 1.45 58.69 15.75
C ILE A 26 1.90 60.15 15.66
N MET A 27 2.80 60.56 16.54
CA MET A 27 3.34 61.91 16.58
C MET A 27 4.44 62.11 15.52
N ASN A 28 4.74 63.36 15.16
CA ASN A 28 5.78 63.69 14.18
C ASN A 28 7.20 63.26 14.60
N ASN A 29 7.44 63.17 15.91
CA ASN A 29 8.69 62.68 16.49
C ASN A 29 8.80 61.14 16.50
N GLY A 30 7.74 60.43 16.09
CA GLY A 30 7.68 58.97 16.07
C GLY A 30 7.09 58.32 17.33
N ASP A 31 6.71 59.10 18.35
CA ASP A 31 6.08 58.57 19.56
C ASP A 31 4.63 58.14 19.28
N GLU A 32 4.23 57.00 19.83
CA GLU A 32 2.86 56.47 19.73
C GLU A 32 2.12 56.68 21.05
N ILE A 33 0.97 57.33 21.00
CA ILE A 33 0.09 57.54 22.15
C ILE A 33 -1.22 56.80 21.92
N ILE A 34 -1.57 55.92 22.86
CA ILE A 34 -2.75 55.05 22.77
C ILE A 34 -3.86 55.50 23.71
N GLY A 35 -5.11 55.49 23.21
CA GLY A 35 -6.28 55.84 24.00
C GLY A 35 -7.54 55.89 23.16
N LYS A 36 -8.60 56.54 23.65
CA LYS A 36 -9.85 56.70 22.88
C LYS A 36 -10.02 58.16 22.47
N VAL A 37 -10.11 58.43 21.16
CA VAL A 37 -10.35 59.78 20.66
C VAL A 37 -11.80 60.17 20.99
N GLU A 38 -11.96 61.29 21.72
CA GLU A 38 -13.28 61.79 22.13
C GLU A 38 -13.79 62.90 21.20
N SER A 39 -12.89 63.72 20.65
CA SER A 39 -13.25 64.78 19.70
C SER A 39 -12.07 65.16 18.81
N GLU A 40 -12.36 65.34 17.52
CA GLU A 40 -11.45 65.89 16.52
C GLU A 40 -12.00 67.24 16.03
N SER A 41 -11.19 68.29 16.07
CA SER A 41 -11.50 69.61 15.53
C SER A 41 -10.30 70.11 14.72
N ASP A 42 -10.52 71.06 13.81
CA ASP A 42 -9.51 71.53 12.82
C ASP A 42 -8.14 71.94 13.41
N GLY A 43 -8.06 72.24 14.72
CA GLY A 43 -6.81 72.55 15.42
C GLY A 43 -6.34 71.55 16.49
N THR A 44 -7.23 70.72 17.06
CA THR A 44 -6.92 69.92 18.27
C THR A 44 -7.60 68.55 18.27
N VAL A 45 -6.89 67.55 18.76
CA VAL A 45 -7.39 66.18 18.98
C VAL A 45 -7.38 65.89 20.48
N VAL A 46 -8.53 65.53 21.04
CA VAL A 46 -8.66 65.16 22.46
C VAL A 46 -8.75 63.65 22.57
N LEU A 47 -7.82 63.05 23.32
CA LEU A 47 -7.72 61.61 23.53
C LEU A 47 -7.79 61.30 25.03
N ARG A 48 -8.52 60.24 25.38
CA ARG A 48 -8.52 59.66 26.73
C ARG A 48 -7.47 58.56 26.79
N ALA A 49 -6.37 58.79 27.50
CA ALA A 49 -5.24 57.87 27.55
C ALA A 49 -5.63 56.51 28.15
N ALA A 50 -5.11 55.42 27.56
CA ALA A 50 -5.48 54.04 27.95
C ALA A 50 -5.02 53.67 29.37
N ASP A 51 -3.87 54.20 29.79
CA ASP A 51 -3.17 53.92 31.04
C ASP A 51 -3.67 54.74 32.24
N THR A 52 -3.82 56.06 32.07
CA THR A 52 -4.17 57.00 33.13
C THR A 52 -5.66 57.36 33.15
N ARG A 53 -6.41 57.03 32.08
CA ARG A 53 -7.81 57.43 31.84
C ARG A 53 -8.04 58.94 31.90
N LYS A 54 -6.98 59.75 31.84
CA LYS A 54 -7.05 61.21 31.82
C LYS A 54 -7.29 61.71 30.40
N ARG A 55 -7.92 62.88 30.30
CA ARG A 55 -8.10 63.58 29.03
C ARG A 55 -6.83 64.36 28.72
N GLU A 56 -6.26 64.10 27.56
CA GLU A 56 -5.08 64.77 27.03
C GLU A 56 -5.44 65.40 25.69
N SER A 57 -4.98 66.63 25.46
CA SER A 57 -5.27 67.40 24.26
C SER A 57 -3.97 67.62 23.49
N PHE A 58 -3.98 67.23 22.22
CA PHE A 58 -2.84 67.33 21.31
C PHE A 58 -3.16 68.28 20.16
N GLN A 59 -2.16 69.02 19.67
CA GLN A 59 -2.34 69.87 18.49
C GLN A 59 -2.31 69.00 17.22
N ARG A 60 -3.21 69.26 16.26
CA ARG A 60 -3.27 68.48 15.01
C ARG A 60 -1.99 68.58 14.20
N SER A 61 -1.23 69.68 14.30
CA SER A 61 0.07 69.88 13.65
C SER A 61 1.14 68.88 14.08
N ASP A 62 1.03 68.34 15.30
CA ASP A 62 2.04 67.48 15.90
C ASP A 62 1.78 65.99 15.62
N ILE A 63 0.58 65.68 15.09
CA ILE A 63 0.11 64.33 14.79
C ILE A 63 0.37 64.04 13.31
N LYS A 64 1.15 62.99 13.05
CA LYS A 64 1.45 62.51 11.70
C LYS A 64 0.30 61.67 11.14
N GLN A 65 -0.27 60.79 11.95
CA GLN A 65 -1.33 59.86 11.55
C GLN A 65 -2.17 59.43 12.76
N ILE A 66 -3.47 59.23 12.54
CA ILE A 66 -4.38 58.63 13.52
C ILE A 66 -4.82 57.27 13.00
N ASN A 67 -4.56 56.22 13.78
CA ASN A 67 -5.07 54.89 13.50
C ASN A 67 -6.29 54.64 14.39
N VAL A 68 -7.44 54.42 13.76
CA VAL A 68 -8.71 54.20 14.45
C VAL A 68 -8.82 52.73 14.91
N ALA A 69 -9.39 52.53 16.10
CA ALA A 69 -9.63 51.21 16.67
C ALA A 69 -10.66 50.38 15.88
N GLY A 70 -10.51 49.06 15.97
CA GLY A 70 -11.46 48.08 15.44
C GLY A 70 -10.98 47.35 14.19
N ARG A 71 -9.66 47.28 13.99
CA ARG A 71 -9.08 46.53 12.88
C ARG A 71 -9.19 45.01 13.13
N PRO A 72 -9.63 44.20 12.15
CA PRO A 72 -9.70 42.75 12.32
C PRO A 72 -8.31 42.13 12.43
N VAL A 73 -8.16 41.13 13.31
CA VAL A 73 -6.88 40.45 13.58
C VAL A 73 -7.02 38.94 13.48
N LEU A 74 -6.15 38.31 12.67
CA LEU A 74 -5.98 36.87 12.60
C LEU A 74 -4.65 36.47 13.25
N VAL A 75 -4.70 35.68 14.32
CA VAL A 75 -3.54 35.17 15.04
C VAL A 75 -3.32 33.71 14.69
N GLY A 76 -2.23 33.39 13.98
CA GLY A 76 -1.83 32.02 13.64
C GLY A 76 -0.85 31.45 14.67
N THR A 77 -1.21 30.31 15.28
CA THR A 77 -0.32 29.53 16.17
C THR A 77 0.06 28.19 15.53
N VAL A 78 1.04 27.47 16.08
CA VAL A 78 1.43 26.13 15.57
C VAL A 78 0.79 24.96 16.35
N SER A 79 0.30 25.22 17.56
CA SER A 79 -0.36 24.21 18.39
C SER A 79 -1.60 24.77 19.09
N ILE A 80 -2.48 23.85 19.52
CA ILE A 80 -3.71 24.15 20.26
C ILE A 80 -3.36 24.78 21.61
N GLU A 81 -2.33 24.26 22.29
CA GLU A 81 -1.86 24.78 23.58
C GLU A 81 -1.46 26.26 23.49
N LYS A 82 -0.76 26.66 22.41
CA LYS A 82 -0.42 28.07 22.19
C LYS A 82 -1.66 28.91 21.87
N SER A 83 -2.64 28.37 21.15
CA SER A 83 -3.90 29.05 20.88
C SER A 83 -4.69 29.31 22.17
N GLU A 84 -4.79 28.32 23.05
CA GLU A 84 -5.41 28.44 24.38
C GLU A 84 -4.66 29.44 25.26
N LEU A 85 -3.32 29.41 25.24
CA LEU A 85 -2.51 30.37 25.99
C LEU A 85 -2.79 31.81 25.55
N ILE A 86 -2.80 32.11 24.24
CA ILE A 86 -3.12 33.46 23.74
C ILE A 86 -4.55 33.84 24.11
N SER A 87 -5.49 32.90 23.99
CA SER A 87 -6.89 33.09 24.36
C SER A 87 -7.01 33.59 25.81
N GLU A 88 -6.30 32.97 26.76
CA GLU A 88 -6.28 33.43 28.15
C GLU A 88 -5.70 34.85 28.31
N TYR A 89 -4.69 35.22 27.53
CA TYR A 89 -4.09 36.57 27.56
C TYR A 89 -5.06 37.64 27.04
N LEU A 90 -5.87 37.30 26.04
CA LEU A 90 -6.90 38.18 25.46
C LEU A 90 -8.12 38.29 26.37
N ASP A 91 -8.56 37.18 26.98
CA ASP A 91 -9.66 37.16 27.97
C ASP A 91 -9.36 38.08 29.16
N LYS A 92 -8.12 38.03 29.70
CA LYS A 92 -7.67 38.91 30.79
C LYS A 92 -7.72 40.41 30.41
N ARG A 93 -7.68 40.73 29.12
CA ARG A 93 -7.74 42.11 28.58
C ARG A 93 -9.16 42.51 28.12
N GLY A 94 -10.11 41.58 28.19
CA GLY A 94 -11.50 41.79 27.79
C GLY A 94 -11.70 41.91 26.28
N ILE A 95 -10.94 41.15 25.49
CA ILE A 95 -11.03 41.12 24.03
C ILE A 95 -11.79 39.86 23.61
N GLU A 96 -12.96 40.05 22.98
CA GLU A 96 -13.74 38.95 22.41
C GLU A 96 -12.98 38.34 21.22
N HIS A 97 -12.85 37.02 21.21
CA HIS A 97 -12.11 36.31 20.17
C HIS A 97 -12.64 34.88 20.00
N GLU A 98 -12.39 34.31 18.83
CA GLU A 98 -12.77 32.94 18.48
C GLU A 98 -11.54 32.08 18.23
N VAL A 99 -11.57 30.80 18.66
CA VAL A 99 -10.43 29.87 18.55
C VAL A 99 -10.76 28.71 17.62
N LEU A 100 -9.89 28.45 16.65
CA LEU A 100 -10.04 27.42 15.62
C LEU A 100 -8.98 26.33 15.79
N ASN A 101 -9.44 25.13 16.12
CA ASN A 101 -8.59 24.00 16.51
C ASN A 101 -8.49 22.88 15.45
N ALA A 102 -8.93 23.12 14.21
CA ALA A 102 -8.94 22.17 13.09
C ALA A 102 -9.72 20.86 13.34
N LYS A 103 -10.74 20.89 14.21
CA LYS A 103 -11.57 19.74 14.58
C LYS A 103 -12.95 19.75 13.92
N ASN A 104 -13.49 20.92 13.59
CA ASN A 104 -14.84 21.05 13.03
C ASN A 104 -14.86 22.00 11.84
N HIS A 105 -14.58 21.48 10.65
CA HIS A 105 -14.39 22.27 9.43
C HIS A 105 -15.60 23.15 9.04
N GLY A 106 -16.84 22.71 9.30
CA GLY A 106 -18.03 23.49 8.95
C GLY A 106 -18.17 24.75 9.81
N ARG A 107 -18.16 24.61 11.13
CA ARG A 107 -18.23 25.75 12.06
C ARG A 107 -17.00 26.66 11.96
N GLU A 108 -15.83 26.09 11.70
CA GLU A 108 -14.59 26.87 11.50
C GLU A 108 -14.66 27.72 10.23
N ALA A 109 -15.27 27.22 9.15
CA ALA A 109 -15.48 27.98 7.93
C ALA A 109 -16.41 29.19 8.19
N ASP A 110 -17.48 28.99 8.94
CA ASP A 110 -18.41 30.08 9.31
C ASP A 110 -17.71 31.17 10.12
N ILE A 111 -16.89 30.79 11.11
CA ILE A 111 -16.13 31.75 11.93
C ILE A 111 -15.10 32.50 11.06
N ILE A 112 -14.36 31.79 10.21
CA ILE A 112 -13.34 32.40 9.32
C ILE A 112 -13.97 33.34 8.30
N ALA A 113 -15.14 33.00 7.75
CA ALA A 113 -15.87 33.86 6.84
C ALA A 113 -16.25 35.21 7.47
N GLN A 114 -16.41 35.25 8.79
CA GLN A 114 -16.74 36.46 9.55
C GLN A 114 -15.50 37.09 10.23
N ALA A 115 -14.31 36.50 10.10
CA ALA A 115 -13.08 37.00 10.71
C ALA A 115 -12.62 38.36 10.16
N GLY A 116 -13.15 38.78 9.01
CA GLY A 116 -12.85 40.05 8.38
C GLY A 116 -13.73 41.21 8.84
N ARG A 117 -14.60 41.04 9.85
CA ARG A 117 -15.48 42.09 10.39
C ARG A 117 -14.78 43.03 11.37
N ARG A 118 -15.37 44.19 11.65
CA ARG A 118 -14.75 45.19 12.52
C ARG A 118 -14.58 44.63 13.93
N SER A 119 -13.40 44.82 14.49
CA SER A 119 -12.99 44.34 15.81
C SER A 119 -13.03 42.82 15.97
N ALA A 120 -13.15 42.03 14.89
CA ALA A 120 -13.09 40.58 14.97
C ALA A 120 -11.64 40.12 15.26
N VAL A 121 -11.49 39.25 16.26
CA VAL A 121 -10.21 38.60 16.57
C VAL A 121 -10.39 37.09 16.43
N THR A 122 -9.57 36.47 15.59
CA THR A 122 -9.63 35.03 15.33
C THR A 122 -8.27 34.41 15.56
N ILE A 123 -8.22 33.36 16.39
CA ILE A 123 -7.02 32.56 16.64
C ILE A 123 -7.14 31.27 15.85
N ALA A 124 -6.20 31.02 14.93
CA ALA A 124 -6.14 29.83 14.11
C ALA A 124 -4.95 28.96 14.48
N THR A 125 -5.20 27.74 14.96
CA THR A 125 -4.14 26.74 15.11
C THR A 125 -3.73 26.20 13.74
N ASN A 126 -2.42 26.22 13.46
CA ASN A 126 -1.79 25.89 12.18
C ASN A 126 -2.44 26.63 11.00
N MET A 127 -3.20 25.89 10.20
CA MET A 127 -3.96 26.40 9.06
C MET A 127 -5.44 26.06 9.19
N ALA A 128 -5.99 26.08 10.40
CA ALA A 128 -7.44 25.99 10.58
C ALA A 128 -8.13 27.09 9.75
N GLY A 129 -9.27 26.75 9.13
CA GLY A 129 -9.91 27.65 8.15
C GLY A 129 -9.26 27.69 6.76
N ARG A 130 -8.48 26.67 6.38
CA ARG A 130 -7.95 26.55 5.01
C ARG A 130 -9.08 26.25 4.02
N GLY A 131 -9.11 27.03 2.93
CA GLY A 131 -10.14 26.92 1.88
C GLY A 131 -11.26 27.95 1.98
N THR A 132 -11.40 28.65 3.11
CA THR A 132 -12.36 29.76 3.26
C THR A 132 -11.64 31.10 3.16
N ASP A 133 -12.24 32.01 2.39
CA ASP A 133 -11.69 33.35 2.19
C ASP A 133 -12.19 34.34 3.24
N ILE A 134 -11.24 35.09 3.81
CA ILE A 134 -11.54 36.20 4.73
C ILE A 134 -11.76 37.46 3.88
N VAL A 135 -13.02 37.87 3.76
CA VAL A 135 -13.44 39.09 3.07
C VAL A 135 -13.56 40.21 4.09
N LEU A 136 -13.02 41.40 3.80
CA LEU A 136 -13.15 42.56 4.68
C LEU A 136 -14.62 42.98 4.76
N GLY A 137 -15.15 43.12 5.98
CA GLY A 137 -16.58 43.35 6.22
C GLY A 137 -17.41 42.07 6.44
N GLY A 138 -16.83 40.89 6.20
CA GLY A 138 -17.50 39.59 6.30
C GLY A 138 -17.90 39.02 4.93
N ASN A 139 -18.06 37.70 4.84
CA ASN A 139 -18.48 37.03 3.61
C ASN A 139 -19.98 36.67 3.68
N PRO A 140 -20.85 37.33 2.88
CA PRO A 140 -22.29 37.08 2.88
C PRO A 140 -22.65 35.73 2.22
N GLU A 141 -21.87 35.27 1.25
CA GLU A 141 -22.10 33.99 0.54
C GLU A 141 -21.99 32.80 1.49
N THR A 142 -20.95 32.76 2.32
CA THR A 142 -20.76 31.66 3.29
C THR A 142 -21.89 31.63 4.30
N LEU A 143 -22.37 32.81 4.75
CA LEU A 143 -23.47 32.89 5.70
C LEU A 143 -24.81 32.49 5.05
N ALA A 144 -25.02 32.85 3.78
CA ALA A 144 -26.17 32.40 2.99
C ALA A 144 -26.20 30.87 2.89
N TRP A 145 -25.05 30.24 2.60
CA TRP A 145 -24.96 28.78 2.58
C TRP A 145 -25.24 28.16 3.94
N SER A 146 -24.68 28.69 5.03
CA SER A 146 -24.94 28.21 6.39
C SER A 146 -26.45 28.24 6.74
N ARG A 147 -27.17 29.28 6.30
CA ARG A 147 -28.64 29.37 6.46
C ARG A 147 -29.41 28.35 5.59
N LEU A 148 -28.92 28.04 4.39
CA LEU A 148 -29.58 27.15 3.41
C LEU A 148 -29.19 25.68 3.50
N GLN A 149 -28.12 25.34 4.20
CA GLN A 149 -27.59 23.97 4.33
C GLN A 149 -28.60 23.01 5.00
N GLY A 150 -29.55 23.53 5.78
CA GLY A 150 -30.66 22.75 6.35
C GLY A 150 -31.81 22.47 5.37
N THR A 151 -31.89 23.23 4.28
CA THR A 151 -32.97 23.18 3.29
C THR A 151 -32.55 22.42 2.04
N TYR A 152 -31.30 22.59 1.60
CA TYR A 152 -30.76 21.98 0.38
C TYR A 152 -29.57 21.06 0.68
N PRO A 153 -29.49 19.85 0.07
CA PRO A 153 -28.37 18.92 0.30
C PRO A 153 -27.01 19.45 -0.17
N THR A 154 -26.97 20.16 -1.30
CA THR A 154 -25.74 20.76 -1.84
C THR A 154 -25.97 22.18 -2.37
N ARG A 155 -24.90 22.97 -2.48
CA ARG A 155 -24.95 24.34 -3.02
C ARG A 155 -25.47 24.38 -4.46
N LEU A 156 -25.24 23.33 -5.24
CA LEU A 156 -25.67 23.25 -6.64
C LEU A 156 -27.19 23.12 -6.79
N ASP A 157 -27.88 22.67 -5.74
CA ASP A 157 -29.33 22.47 -5.74
C ASP A 157 -30.10 23.76 -5.40
N VAL A 158 -29.39 24.81 -4.96
CA VAL A 158 -30.00 26.09 -4.58
C VAL A 158 -30.36 26.88 -5.85
N PRO A 159 -31.64 27.30 -6.02
CA PRO A 159 -32.02 28.19 -7.11
C PRO A 159 -31.25 29.52 -7.07
N GLN A 160 -30.73 29.94 -8.23
CA GLN A 160 -29.85 31.12 -8.30
C GLN A 160 -30.52 32.41 -7.80
N GLN A 161 -31.82 32.60 -8.06
CA GLN A 161 -32.56 33.76 -7.56
C GLN A 161 -32.65 33.79 -6.02
N GLU A 162 -32.94 32.64 -5.40
CA GLU A 162 -33.03 32.53 -3.93
C GLU A 162 -31.65 32.79 -3.29
N TRP A 163 -30.59 32.30 -3.94
CA TRP A 163 -29.21 32.53 -3.52
C TRP A 163 -28.82 34.01 -3.57
N ASP A 164 -29.04 34.67 -4.71
CA ASP A 164 -28.65 36.07 -4.91
C ASP A 164 -29.46 37.02 -4.03
N ASP A 165 -30.76 36.76 -3.85
CA ASP A 165 -31.62 37.56 -2.97
C ASP A 165 -31.18 37.41 -1.50
N LEU A 166 -30.88 36.19 -1.04
CA LEU A 166 -30.43 35.96 0.33
C LEU A 166 -29.07 36.61 0.61
N ILE A 167 -28.15 36.61 -0.35
CA ILE A 167 -26.86 37.30 -0.23
C ILE A 167 -27.07 38.80 -0.04
N ARG A 168 -27.92 39.42 -0.89
CA ARG A 168 -28.22 40.84 -0.79
C ARG A 168 -28.87 41.19 0.55
N ASP A 169 -29.85 40.38 0.98
CA ASP A 169 -30.54 40.59 2.25
C ASP A 169 -29.57 40.48 3.45
N ILE A 170 -28.62 39.54 3.41
CA ILE A 170 -27.58 39.40 4.45
C ILE A 170 -26.60 40.58 4.43
N ASP A 171 -26.17 41.01 3.24
CA ASP A 171 -25.27 42.15 3.10
C ASP A 171 -25.91 43.43 3.64
N ASP A 172 -27.20 43.66 3.34
CA ASP A 172 -27.98 44.79 3.85
C ASP A 172 -28.27 44.67 5.35
N GLU A 173 -28.59 43.47 5.86
CA GLU A 173 -28.88 43.20 7.28
C GLU A 173 -27.67 43.52 8.18
N TYR A 174 -26.47 43.09 7.77
CA TYR A 174 -25.25 43.26 8.57
C TYR A 174 -24.36 44.41 8.09
N ASN A 175 -24.74 45.09 7.01
CA ASN A 175 -24.00 46.19 6.39
C ASN A 175 -22.56 45.80 6.02
N MET A 176 -22.35 44.57 5.52
CA MET A 176 -21.00 43.96 5.36
C MET A 176 -20.16 44.72 4.33
N SER A 177 -20.73 45.08 3.17
CA SER A 177 -20.05 45.85 2.12
C SER A 177 -19.55 47.22 2.63
N ALA A 178 -20.40 47.97 3.34
CA ALA A 178 -20.01 49.28 3.86
C ALA A 178 -19.03 49.17 5.03
N GLU A 179 -19.18 48.15 5.89
CA GLU A 179 -18.22 47.83 6.96
C GLU A 179 -16.84 47.48 6.35
N GLY A 180 -16.83 46.77 5.22
CA GLY A 180 -15.63 46.43 4.46
C GLY A 180 -14.84 47.66 3.98
N GLU A 181 -15.49 48.69 3.46
CA GLU A 181 -14.82 49.94 3.06
C GLU A 181 -14.19 50.68 4.25
N VAL A 182 -14.90 50.75 5.39
CA VAL A 182 -14.34 51.32 6.63
C VAL A 182 -13.11 50.52 7.08
N ILE A 183 -13.16 49.19 6.97
CA ILE A 183 -12.04 48.33 7.33
C ILE A 183 -10.84 48.55 6.41
N LYS A 184 -11.07 48.80 5.12
CA LYS A 184 -10.00 49.17 4.18
C LYS A 184 -9.32 50.48 4.60
N GLU A 185 -10.10 51.50 4.98
CA GLU A 185 -9.57 52.79 5.43
C GLU A 185 -8.70 52.68 6.70
N ILE A 186 -9.07 51.81 7.65
CA ILE A 186 -8.28 51.58 8.88
C ILE A 186 -7.11 50.59 8.69
N GLY A 187 -6.82 50.16 7.46
CA GLY A 187 -5.64 49.35 7.11
C GLY A 187 -5.88 47.86 6.87
N GLY A 188 -7.14 47.43 6.79
CA GLY A 188 -7.55 46.07 6.43
C GLY A 188 -7.18 44.98 7.43
N LEU A 189 -7.14 43.71 7.00
CA LEU A 189 -6.85 42.59 7.90
C LEU A 189 -5.39 42.62 8.41
N HIS A 190 -5.21 42.47 9.72
CA HIS A 190 -3.90 42.27 10.35
C HIS A 190 -3.65 40.80 10.66
N VAL A 191 -2.55 40.24 10.15
CA VAL A 191 -2.18 38.84 10.39
C VAL A 191 -0.96 38.75 11.30
N ILE A 192 -1.11 38.08 12.43
CA ILE A 192 -0.05 37.83 13.40
C ILE A 192 0.34 36.36 13.37
N GLY A 193 1.58 36.04 13.04
CA GLY A 193 2.14 34.70 13.25
C GLY A 193 2.85 34.66 14.60
N THR A 194 2.50 33.74 15.49
CA THR A 194 3.12 33.66 16.82
C THR A 194 4.38 32.79 16.86
N GLU A 195 4.70 32.14 15.73
CA GLU A 195 5.85 31.27 15.52
C GLU A 195 6.11 31.13 14.00
N ARG A 196 7.28 30.58 13.65
CA ARG A 196 7.56 30.12 12.28
C ARG A 196 7.17 28.65 12.15
N HIS A 197 6.51 28.29 11.05
CA HIS A 197 6.30 26.90 10.71
C HIS A 197 7.58 26.27 10.14
N ASP A 198 7.64 24.93 10.12
CA ASP A 198 8.75 24.17 9.52
C ASP A 198 9.02 24.51 8.05
N ALA A 199 7.99 24.98 7.33
CA ALA A 199 8.09 25.37 5.94
C ALA A 199 7.65 26.82 5.73
N ARG A 200 8.49 27.61 5.05
CA ARG A 200 8.24 29.01 4.68
C ARG A 200 6.98 29.16 3.85
N ARG A 201 6.64 28.14 3.05
CA ARG A 201 5.40 28.09 2.28
C ARG A 201 4.17 28.28 3.17
N ILE A 202 4.15 27.69 4.37
CA ILE A 202 3.01 27.78 5.29
C ILE A 202 2.92 29.18 5.90
N ASP A 203 4.06 29.77 6.27
CA ASP A 203 4.10 31.16 6.73
C ASP A 203 3.58 32.14 5.66
N LEU A 204 3.95 31.91 4.39
CA LEU A 204 3.45 32.72 3.27
C LEU A 204 1.95 32.52 3.05
N GLN A 205 1.41 31.32 3.28
CA GLN A 205 -0.04 31.06 3.23
C GLN A 205 -0.78 31.81 4.34
N LEU A 206 -0.23 31.85 5.56
CA LEU A 206 -0.79 32.64 6.65
C LEU A 206 -0.77 34.14 6.30
N ARG A 207 0.37 34.66 5.83
CA ARG A 207 0.49 36.06 5.37
C ARG A 207 -0.49 36.40 4.25
N GLY A 208 -0.66 35.49 3.29
CA GLY A 208 -1.57 35.64 2.15
C GLY A 208 -3.06 35.64 2.51
N ARG A 209 -3.42 35.51 3.80
CA ARG A 209 -4.79 35.74 4.29
C ARG A 209 -5.17 37.21 4.29
N CYS A 210 -4.21 38.12 4.43
CA CYS A 210 -4.42 39.56 4.23
C CYS A 210 -3.99 40.01 2.83
N GLY A 211 -4.44 41.20 2.43
CA GLY A 211 -4.01 41.82 1.17
C GLY A 211 -4.54 41.15 -0.10
N ARG A 212 -5.73 40.53 -0.01
CA ARG A 212 -6.35 39.83 -1.14
C ARG A 212 -7.02 40.81 -2.09
N GLN A 213 -6.98 40.53 -3.39
CA GLN A 213 -7.57 41.39 -4.43
C GLN A 213 -7.11 42.86 -4.39
N GLY A 214 -5.91 43.14 -3.84
CA GLY A 214 -5.39 44.50 -3.71
C GLY A 214 -5.85 45.24 -2.46
N ASP A 215 -6.59 44.58 -1.56
CA ASP A 215 -6.99 45.16 -0.28
C ASP A 215 -5.77 45.58 0.56
N PRO A 216 -5.89 46.63 1.40
CA PRO A 216 -4.87 46.94 2.39
C PRO A 216 -4.80 45.82 3.43
N GLY A 217 -3.61 45.59 3.97
CA GLY A 217 -3.39 44.56 4.98
C GLY A 217 -1.97 44.62 5.49
N SER A 218 -1.73 44.07 6.67
CA SER A 218 -0.37 43.94 7.18
C SER A 218 -0.18 42.62 7.90
N SER A 219 1.03 42.08 7.82
CA SER A 219 1.39 40.85 8.52
C SER A 219 2.65 41.02 9.35
N ARG A 220 2.69 40.42 10.53
CA ARG A 220 3.82 40.47 11.45
C ARG A 220 4.02 39.11 12.11
N PHE A 221 5.28 38.73 12.32
CA PHE A 221 5.63 37.48 13.01
C PHE A 221 6.35 37.81 14.30
N PHE A 222 5.87 37.24 15.40
CA PHE A 222 6.46 37.30 16.73
C PHE A 222 7.16 35.99 16.97
N LEU A 223 8.43 36.06 17.34
CA LEU A 223 9.28 34.88 17.55
C LEU A 223 9.97 35.02 18.88
N SER A 224 10.24 33.89 19.53
CA SER A 224 11.07 33.75 20.72
C SER A 224 12.25 32.83 20.44
N LEU A 225 13.34 32.99 21.18
CA LEU A 225 14.44 32.01 21.18
C LEU A 225 14.01 30.67 21.81
N ASP A 226 12.93 30.67 22.59
CA ASP A 226 12.35 29.46 23.20
C ASP A 226 11.43 28.69 22.25
N ASP A 227 11.13 29.20 21.05
CA ASP A 227 10.26 28.53 20.07
C ASP A 227 10.87 27.20 19.59
N ASP A 228 10.03 26.24 19.21
CA ASP A 228 10.47 24.88 18.84
C ASP A 228 11.50 24.88 17.71
N LEU A 229 11.28 25.69 16.67
CA LEU A 229 12.24 25.86 15.57
C LEU A 229 13.61 26.37 16.09
N MET A 230 13.62 27.25 17.09
CA MET A 230 14.86 27.84 17.63
C MET A 230 15.60 26.88 18.56
N ARG A 231 14.87 26.05 19.32
CA ARG A 231 15.45 25.00 20.17
C ARG A 231 16.29 24.01 19.37
N ILE A 232 15.81 23.61 18.19
CA ILE A 232 16.51 22.66 17.30
C ILE A 232 17.88 23.18 16.83
N PHE A 233 18.06 24.51 16.69
CA PHE A 233 19.29 25.12 16.17
C PHE A 233 20.12 25.88 17.21
N GLY A 234 19.96 25.56 18.50
CA GLY A 234 20.80 26.09 19.57
C GLY A 234 20.36 27.47 20.08
N GLY A 235 19.06 27.65 20.30
CA GLY A 235 18.48 28.84 20.94
C GLY A 235 19.18 29.22 22.25
N ASP A 236 19.57 28.24 23.07
CA ASP A 236 20.24 28.46 24.36
C ASP A 236 21.63 29.12 24.23
N SER A 237 22.40 28.74 23.22
CA SER A 237 23.71 29.34 22.94
C SER A 237 23.59 30.82 22.54
N ILE A 238 22.55 31.15 21.78
CA ILE A 238 22.24 32.53 21.36
C ILE A 238 21.71 33.33 22.55
N LYS A 239 20.84 32.73 23.36
CA LYS A 239 20.28 33.29 24.59
C LYS A 239 21.39 33.65 25.60
N GLY A 240 22.36 32.75 25.79
CA GLY A 240 23.52 32.98 26.67
C GLY A 240 24.46 34.09 26.18
N LEU A 241 24.61 34.26 24.86
CA LEU A 241 25.40 35.36 24.29
C LEU A 241 24.69 36.71 24.48
N LEU A 242 23.39 36.78 24.16
CA LEU A 242 22.61 38.01 24.28
C LEU A 242 22.41 38.45 25.73
N GLY A 243 22.23 37.50 26.66
CA GLY A 243 22.18 37.79 28.09
C GLY A 243 23.47 38.42 28.64
N ARG A 244 24.64 38.08 28.07
CA ARG A 244 25.93 38.71 28.43
C ARG A 244 26.08 40.14 27.89
N PHE A 245 25.35 40.50 26.84
CA PHE A 245 25.33 41.86 26.29
C PHE A 245 24.35 42.80 27.02
N GLY A 246 23.66 42.33 28.06
CA GLY A 246 22.85 43.17 28.95
C GLY A 246 21.49 43.59 28.37
N MET A 247 20.96 42.88 27.36
CA MET A 247 19.59 43.10 26.89
C MET A 247 18.58 42.62 27.95
N GLY A 248 17.55 43.44 28.21
CA GLY A 248 16.45 43.07 29.08
C GLY A 248 15.56 41.99 28.48
N GLU A 249 14.94 41.15 29.31
CA GLU A 249 14.09 40.04 28.84
C GLU A 249 12.83 40.52 28.08
N GLU A 250 12.38 41.75 28.35
CA GLU A 250 11.24 42.41 27.68
C GLU A 250 11.63 43.18 26.40
N GLU A 251 12.92 43.35 26.11
CA GLU A 251 13.36 44.17 24.97
C GLU A 251 13.24 43.43 23.63
N ARG A 252 12.72 44.14 22.62
CA ARG A 252 12.57 43.60 21.26
C ARG A 252 13.94 43.53 20.57
N ILE A 253 14.34 42.33 20.18
CA ILE A 253 15.53 42.14 19.33
C ILE A 253 15.15 42.43 17.88
N GLU A 254 15.73 43.50 17.33
CA GLU A 254 15.69 43.87 15.91
C GLU A 254 17.10 43.77 15.31
N SER A 255 17.47 42.58 14.84
CA SER A 255 18.77 42.35 14.20
C SER A 255 18.63 41.57 12.90
N GLY A 256 19.20 42.13 11.83
CA GLY A 256 19.27 41.45 10.53
C GLY A 256 20.15 40.20 10.53
N MET A 257 21.06 40.04 11.50
CA MET A 257 21.86 38.83 11.67
C MET A 257 21.01 37.67 12.21
N VAL A 258 20.19 37.94 13.23
CA VAL A 258 19.32 36.92 13.85
C VAL A 258 18.25 36.48 12.86
N SER A 259 17.64 37.43 12.12
CA SER A 259 16.63 37.14 11.09
C SER A 259 17.17 36.20 9.99
N ARG A 260 18.40 36.44 9.49
CA ARG A 260 19.04 35.55 8.50
C ARG A 260 19.29 34.14 9.04
N ARG A 261 19.66 34.00 10.32
CA ARG A 261 19.86 32.68 10.93
C ARG A 261 18.56 31.88 11.05
N ILE A 262 17.45 32.54 11.35
CA ILE A 262 16.12 31.91 11.42
C ILE A 262 15.70 31.40 10.04
N GLU A 263 15.92 32.19 8.98
CA GLU A 263 15.65 31.77 7.61
C GLU A 263 16.50 30.55 7.20
N SER A 264 17.79 30.55 7.57
CA SER A 264 18.67 29.38 7.35
C SER A 264 18.23 28.14 8.14
N ALA A 265 17.73 28.31 9.38
CA ALA A 265 17.20 27.22 10.19
C ALA A 265 15.95 26.60 9.54
N GLN A 266 15.00 27.43 9.11
CA GLN A 266 13.80 26.99 8.41
C GLN A 266 14.16 26.24 7.12
N LYS A 267 15.10 26.77 6.32
CA LYS A 267 15.58 26.11 5.08
C LYS A 267 16.16 24.71 5.36
N LYS A 268 16.93 24.54 6.44
CA LYS A 268 17.48 23.22 6.82
C LYS A 268 16.39 22.22 7.22
N VAL A 269 15.33 22.67 7.90
CA VAL A 269 14.18 21.80 8.23
C VAL A 269 13.42 21.40 6.96
N GLU A 270 13.25 22.33 6.02
CA GLU A 270 12.68 22.03 4.71
C GLU A 270 13.52 21.01 3.93
N GLU A 271 14.85 21.17 3.90
CA GLU A 271 15.78 20.22 3.29
C GLU A 271 15.67 18.84 3.93
N ARG A 272 15.66 18.75 5.26
CA ARG A 272 15.45 17.48 5.98
C ARG A 272 14.12 16.83 5.63
N ASN A 273 13.03 17.59 5.61
CA ASN A 273 11.71 17.07 5.25
C ASN A 273 11.64 16.64 3.77
N PHE A 274 12.34 17.35 2.89
CA PHE A 274 12.48 16.99 1.49
C PHE A 274 13.27 15.69 1.33
N GLU A 275 14.37 15.51 2.05
CA GLU A 275 15.15 14.27 2.05
C GLU A 275 14.34 13.08 2.54
N ILE A 276 13.57 13.23 3.63
CA ILE A 276 12.66 12.18 4.12
C ILE A 276 11.65 11.78 3.04
N ARG A 277 11.03 12.75 2.37
CA ARG A 277 10.05 12.48 1.30
C ARG A 277 10.71 11.84 0.08
N LYS A 278 11.89 12.32 -0.31
CA LYS A 278 12.67 11.76 -1.40
C LYS A 278 13.01 10.30 -1.13
N ASN A 279 13.50 9.99 0.08
CA ASN A 279 13.78 8.63 0.50
C ASN A 279 12.51 7.77 0.41
N LEU A 280 11.37 8.23 0.95
CA LEU A 280 10.11 7.49 0.87
C LEU A 280 9.67 7.20 -0.57
N LEU A 281 9.82 8.18 -1.48
CA LEU A 281 9.48 8.01 -2.89
C LEU A 281 10.38 6.97 -3.57
N GLU A 282 11.69 6.99 -3.31
CA GLU A 282 12.64 6.04 -3.90
C GLU A 282 12.34 4.59 -3.49
N TYR A 283 11.92 4.35 -2.23
CA TYR A 283 11.47 3.01 -1.80
C TYR A 283 10.15 2.60 -2.48
N ASP A 284 9.25 3.56 -2.72
CA ASP A 284 7.95 3.30 -3.38
C ASP A 284 8.11 3.04 -4.88
N GLU A 285 9.08 3.66 -5.57
CA GLU A 285 9.34 3.45 -7.00
C GLU A 285 9.59 1.97 -7.35
N VAL A 286 10.29 1.23 -6.49
CA VAL A 286 10.51 -0.22 -6.66
C VAL A 286 9.18 -0.98 -6.60
N MET A 287 8.37 -0.68 -5.58
CA MET A 287 7.05 -1.30 -5.40
C MET A 287 6.08 -0.94 -6.51
N ASP A 288 6.09 0.32 -6.98
CA ASP A 288 5.25 0.80 -8.06
C ASP A 288 5.57 0.08 -9.39
N THR A 289 6.85 -0.15 -9.68
CA THR A 289 7.28 -0.90 -10.87
C THR A 289 6.76 -2.34 -10.83
N GLN A 290 6.94 -3.03 -9.71
CA GLN A 290 6.46 -4.40 -9.50
C GLN A 290 4.92 -4.48 -9.59
N ARG A 291 4.24 -3.54 -8.92
CA ARG A 291 2.78 -3.43 -8.89
C ARG A 291 2.20 -3.21 -10.27
N LYS A 292 2.78 -2.34 -11.09
CA LYS A 292 2.34 -2.08 -12.47
C LYS A 292 2.40 -3.35 -13.32
N ARG A 293 3.49 -4.13 -13.23
CA ARG A 293 3.63 -5.39 -13.97
C ARG A 293 2.58 -6.42 -13.53
N LEU A 294 2.42 -6.62 -12.22
CA LEU A 294 1.44 -7.58 -11.68
C LEU A 294 0.00 -7.16 -11.98
N TYR A 295 -0.35 -5.88 -11.83
CA TYR A 295 -1.69 -5.38 -12.12
C TYR A 295 -2.02 -5.41 -13.60
N ALA A 296 -1.05 -5.19 -14.48
CA ALA A 296 -1.25 -5.40 -15.91
C ALA A 296 -1.57 -6.87 -16.21
N TYR A 297 -0.78 -7.80 -15.69
CA TYR A 297 -1.02 -9.24 -15.86
C TYR A 297 -2.38 -9.68 -15.29
N ARG A 298 -2.74 -9.17 -14.10
CA ARG A 298 -4.05 -9.41 -13.46
C ARG A 298 -5.21 -8.83 -14.28
N GLN A 299 -5.04 -7.61 -14.82
CA GLN A 299 -6.07 -6.96 -15.64
C GLN A 299 -6.30 -7.72 -16.94
N GLU A 300 -5.25 -8.22 -17.59
CA GLU A 300 -5.37 -9.08 -18.77
C GLU A 300 -6.20 -10.34 -18.47
N ILE A 301 -6.00 -10.96 -17.30
CA ILE A 301 -6.82 -12.12 -16.89
C ILE A 301 -8.30 -11.74 -16.68
N LEU A 302 -8.57 -10.56 -16.12
CA LEU A 302 -9.92 -10.05 -15.88
C LEU A 302 -10.63 -9.59 -17.16
N ASP A 303 -9.90 -9.00 -18.10
CA ASP A 303 -10.40 -8.54 -19.40
C ASP A 303 -10.73 -9.70 -20.35
N GLY A 304 -10.53 -10.95 -19.92
CA GLY A 304 -10.82 -12.14 -20.68
C GLY A 304 -9.83 -12.40 -21.81
N ASP A 305 -8.55 -12.02 -21.64
CA ASP A 305 -7.46 -12.52 -22.50
C ASP A 305 -7.50 -14.05 -22.59
N ASN A 306 -6.83 -14.59 -23.62
CA ASN A 306 -6.68 -16.03 -23.73
C ASN A 306 -5.83 -16.60 -22.61
N VAL A 307 -6.53 -17.08 -21.57
CA VAL A 307 -5.92 -17.56 -20.34
C VAL A 307 -5.10 -18.84 -20.58
N SER A 308 -5.57 -19.69 -21.50
CA SER A 308 -4.82 -20.90 -21.90
C SER A 308 -3.46 -20.53 -22.48
N THR A 309 -3.36 -19.45 -23.27
CA THR A 309 -2.06 -18.96 -23.78
C THR A 309 -1.11 -18.58 -22.65
N LYS A 310 -1.61 -17.91 -21.60
CA LYS A 310 -0.78 -17.57 -20.43
C LYS A 310 -0.27 -18.82 -19.72
N ILE A 311 -1.09 -19.86 -19.63
CA ILE A 311 -0.72 -21.15 -19.04
C ILE A 311 0.32 -21.86 -19.90
N THR A 312 0.12 -21.92 -21.22
CA THR A 312 1.08 -22.55 -22.13
C THR A 312 2.40 -21.79 -22.18
N ASP A 313 2.38 -20.45 -22.04
CA ASP A 313 3.59 -19.64 -21.91
C ASP A 313 4.34 -20.01 -20.62
N CYS A 314 3.63 -20.08 -19.48
CA CYS A 314 4.22 -20.56 -18.22
C CYS A 314 4.77 -21.98 -18.36
N LEU A 315 4.04 -22.89 -19.01
CA LEU A 315 4.48 -24.26 -19.26
C LEU A 315 5.78 -24.29 -20.05
N GLY A 316 5.86 -23.51 -21.14
CA GLY A 316 7.06 -23.42 -21.96
C GLY A 316 8.26 -22.84 -21.21
N GLU A 317 8.05 -21.78 -20.43
CA GLU A 317 9.09 -21.19 -19.57
C GLU A 317 9.61 -22.19 -18.54
N GLN A 318 8.73 -22.94 -17.87
CA GLN A 318 9.09 -23.93 -16.88
C GLN A 318 9.84 -25.11 -17.51
N ILE A 319 9.34 -25.65 -18.64
CA ILE A 319 10.01 -26.75 -19.34
C ILE A 319 11.42 -26.34 -19.76
N ASN A 320 11.58 -25.17 -20.39
CA ASN A 320 12.89 -24.69 -20.81
C ASN A 320 13.87 -24.54 -19.63
N TYR A 321 13.41 -23.93 -18.54
CA TYR A 321 14.25 -23.77 -17.34
C TYR A 321 14.76 -25.09 -16.79
N TYR A 322 13.85 -26.07 -16.60
CA TYR A 322 14.25 -27.36 -16.03
C TYR A 322 15.06 -28.20 -17.02
N LEU A 323 14.78 -28.11 -18.32
CA LEU A 323 15.62 -28.77 -19.33
C LEU A 323 17.04 -28.22 -19.33
N ASP A 324 17.20 -26.90 -19.31
CA ASP A 324 18.52 -26.26 -19.22
C ASP A 324 19.24 -26.66 -17.92
N LEU A 325 18.51 -26.74 -16.81
CA LEU A 325 19.05 -27.16 -15.52
C LEU A 325 19.51 -28.63 -15.52
N PHE A 326 18.64 -29.57 -15.93
CA PHE A 326 18.93 -31.00 -15.87
C PHE A 326 19.92 -31.47 -16.94
N LEU A 327 19.94 -30.79 -18.09
CA LEU A 327 20.87 -31.09 -19.18
C LEU A 327 22.20 -30.34 -19.06
N ASP A 328 22.38 -29.51 -18.03
CA ASP A 328 23.67 -28.90 -17.73
C ASP A 328 24.71 -30.01 -17.44
N PRO A 329 25.89 -29.99 -18.09
CA PRO A 329 26.93 -30.98 -17.84
C PRO A 329 27.38 -31.10 -16.38
N ASN A 330 27.21 -30.04 -15.58
CA ASN A 330 27.59 -30.00 -14.17
C ASN A 330 26.45 -30.37 -13.24
N TYR A 331 25.22 -30.60 -13.72
CA TYR A 331 24.05 -30.85 -12.88
C TYR A 331 24.26 -32.01 -11.88
N GLY A 332 24.91 -33.08 -12.32
CA GLY A 332 25.26 -34.21 -11.44
C GLY A 332 26.24 -33.82 -10.34
N VAL A 333 27.28 -33.07 -10.68
CA VAL A 333 28.30 -32.59 -9.73
C VAL A 333 27.70 -31.55 -8.76
N ASP A 334 26.83 -30.67 -9.25
CA ASP A 334 26.09 -29.69 -8.44
C ASP A 334 25.15 -30.39 -7.45
N SER A 335 24.45 -31.43 -7.90
CA SER A 335 23.59 -32.26 -7.05
C SER A 335 24.41 -32.99 -5.98
N PHE A 336 25.56 -33.56 -6.37
CA PHE A 336 26.48 -34.21 -5.45
C PHE A 336 26.99 -33.24 -4.37
N ALA A 337 27.49 -32.07 -4.78
CA ALA A 337 27.99 -31.06 -3.86
C ALA A 337 26.90 -30.55 -2.91
N THR A 338 25.70 -30.30 -3.43
CA THR A 338 24.53 -29.88 -2.62
C THR A 338 24.16 -30.94 -1.59
N TRP A 339 24.14 -32.21 -2.00
CA TRP A 339 23.85 -33.32 -1.09
C TRP A 339 24.93 -33.44 -0.01
N MET A 340 26.22 -33.40 -0.36
CA MET A 340 27.33 -33.44 0.59
C MET A 340 27.32 -32.27 1.57
N ASN A 341 27.04 -31.06 1.08
CA ASN A 341 26.85 -29.86 1.90
C ASN A 341 25.71 -30.05 2.92
N GLY A 342 24.59 -30.65 2.49
CA GLY A 342 23.46 -30.96 3.36
C GLY A 342 23.78 -32.03 4.41
N GLN A 343 24.45 -33.12 4.02
CA GLN A 343 24.78 -34.23 4.91
C GLN A 343 25.79 -33.85 6.00
N PHE A 344 26.85 -33.12 5.63
CA PHE A 344 27.94 -32.80 6.56
C PHE A 344 27.91 -31.37 7.11
N GLY A 345 26.95 -30.54 6.67
CA GLY A 345 26.89 -29.13 7.04
C GLY A 345 28.09 -28.31 6.53
N MET A 346 28.69 -28.75 5.42
CA MET A 346 29.79 -28.08 4.72
C MET A 346 29.25 -27.04 3.72
N LYS A 347 30.14 -26.19 3.18
CA LYS A 347 29.81 -25.11 2.25
C LYS A 347 30.81 -25.06 1.09
N GLU A 348 31.02 -26.19 0.44
CA GLU A 348 31.93 -26.29 -0.69
C GLU A 348 31.19 -26.10 -2.01
N GLU A 349 31.91 -25.57 -2.99
CA GLU A 349 31.40 -25.36 -4.34
C GLU A 349 31.54 -26.63 -5.20
N SER A 350 30.67 -26.79 -6.18
CA SER A 350 30.63 -28.00 -7.02
C SER A 350 31.86 -28.21 -7.90
N HIS A 351 32.52 -27.13 -8.32
CA HIS A 351 33.74 -27.19 -9.14
C HIS A 351 34.86 -28.01 -8.49
N VAL A 352 34.82 -28.17 -7.16
CA VAL A 352 35.78 -28.94 -6.39
C VAL A 352 35.70 -30.44 -6.70
N PHE A 353 34.50 -30.95 -6.99
CA PHE A 353 34.25 -32.36 -7.27
C PHE A 353 34.26 -32.67 -8.79
N ALA A 354 34.47 -31.65 -9.62
CA ALA A 354 34.39 -31.79 -11.07
C ALA A 354 35.48 -32.74 -11.61
N GLY A 355 35.05 -33.75 -12.37
CA GLY A 355 35.95 -34.73 -13.01
C GLY A 355 36.53 -35.78 -12.07
N MET A 356 36.08 -35.85 -10.82
CA MET A 356 36.44 -36.92 -9.88
C MET A 356 35.57 -38.16 -10.10
N ASP A 357 36.15 -39.35 -9.91
CA ASP A 357 35.35 -40.56 -9.74
C ASP A 357 34.70 -40.59 -8.34
N PHE A 358 33.75 -41.50 -8.12
CA PHE A 358 33.03 -41.58 -6.85
C PHE A 358 33.96 -41.83 -5.65
N GLU A 359 35.02 -42.63 -5.81
CA GLU A 359 35.97 -42.93 -4.73
C GLU A 359 36.82 -41.72 -4.35
N GLN A 360 37.24 -40.92 -5.33
CA GLN A 360 37.94 -39.66 -5.13
C GLN A 360 37.02 -38.61 -4.50
N ALA A 361 35.78 -38.50 -5.02
CA ALA A 361 34.82 -37.50 -4.56
C ALA A 361 34.37 -37.75 -3.11
N GLN A 362 34.13 -39.01 -2.72
CA GLN A 362 33.78 -39.34 -1.33
C GLN A 362 34.94 -39.06 -0.36
N ASP A 363 36.18 -39.37 -0.75
CA ASP A 363 37.36 -39.17 0.10
C ASP A 363 37.62 -37.68 0.30
N GLU A 364 37.49 -36.90 -0.77
CA GLU A 364 37.67 -35.46 -0.70
C GLU A 364 36.52 -34.80 0.08
N ALA A 365 35.26 -35.22 -0.12
CA ALA A 365 34.12 -34.75 0.66
C ALA A 365 34.30 -35.01 2.17
N ARG A 366 34.81 -36.19 2.54
CA ARG A 366 35.15 -36.52 3.94
C ARG A 366 36.22 -35.58 4.49
N ARG A 367 37.30 -35.30 3.74
CA ARG A 367 38.32 -34.32 4.16
C ARG A 367 37.76 -32.91 4.35
N PHE A 368 36.85 -32.47 3.49
CA PHE A 368 36.16 -31.19 3.68
C PHE A 368 35.27 -31.20 4.91
N ALA A 369 34.50 -32.27 5.12
CA ALA A 369 33.66 -32.45 6.30
C ALA A 369 34.47 -32.43 7.60
N GLU A 370 35.64 -33.09 7.64
CA GLU A 370 36.54 -33.05 8.79
C GLU A 370 37.03 -31.63 9.10
N ARG A 371 37.46 -30.89 8.07
CA ARG A 371 37.86 -29.48 8.23
C ARG A 371 36.72 -28.59 8.71
N ALA A 372 35.54 -28.75 8.13
CA ALA A 372 34.34 -28.00 8.51
C ALA A 372 33.91 -28.33 9.95
N ALA A 373 33.99 -29.60 10.35
CA ALA A 373 33.69 -30.03 11.71
C ALA A 373 34.63 -29.39 12.72
N ARG A 374 35.94 -29.35 12.45
CA ARG A 374 36.91 -28.67 13.31
C ARG A 374 36.56 -27.21 13.57
N ILE A 375 36.23 -26.46 12.50
CA ILE A 375 35.83 -25.05 12.62
C ILE A 375 34.54 -24.94 13.44
N ARG A 376 33.53 -25.74 13.12
CA ARG A 376 32.23 -25.72 13.79
C ARG A 376 32.31 -26.07 15.29
N ILE A 377 33.16 -27.03 15.66
CA ILE A 377 33.42 -27.40 17.05
C ILE A 377 34.08 -26.24 17.78
N ARG A 378 35.13 -25.65 17.20
CA ARG A 378 35.83 -24.53 17.82
C ARG A 378 34.92 -23.33 18.02
N ASP A 379 34.17 -22.94 16.99
CA ASP A 379 33.21 -21.82 17.07
C ASP A 379 32.10 -22.14 18.09
N GLY A 380 31.64 -23.39 18.15
CA GLY A 380 30.68 -23.86 19.14
C GLY A 380 31.22 -23.83 20.58
N ILE A 381 32.50 -24.17 20.79
CA ILE A 381 33.15 -24.04 22.09
C ILE A 381 33.28 -22.57 22.46
N GLU A 382 33.74 -21.70 21.55
CA GLU A 382 33.92 -20.27 21.83
C GLU A 382 32.59 -19.56 22.17
N GLU A 383 31.49 -19.92 21.49
CA GLU A 383 30.16 -19.35 21.73
C GLU A 383 29.54 -19.84 23.04
N ASN A 384 29.72 -21.12 23.40
CA ASN A 384 29.05 -21.73 24.55
C ASN A 384 29.90 -21.82 25.81
N LEU A 385 31.22 -21.85 25.67
CA LEU A 385 32.23 -21.93 26.73
C LEU A 385 33.29 -20.82 26.52
N PRO A 386 32.91 -19.53 26.59
CA PRO A 386 33.84 -18.47 26.27
C PRO A 386 34.91 -18.34 27.37
N SER A 387 36.17 -18.20 26.97
CA SER A 387 37.32 -18.15 27.88
C SER A 387 37.36 -16.91 28.78
N ASP A 388 36.63 -15.86 28.41
CA ASP A 388 36.54 -14.60 29.17
C ASP A 388 35.49 -14.63 30.30
N PHE A 389 34.72 -15.71 30.40
CA PHE A 389 33.61 -15.87 31.35
C PHE A 389 33.89 -16.98 32.37
N ASP A 390 33.29 -16.85 33.56
CA ASP A 390 33.38 -17.86 34.61
C ASP A 390 32.67 -19.16 34.21
N GLU A 391 33.14 -20.31 34.72
CA GLU A 391 32.59 -21.64 34.43
C GLU A 391 31.10 -21.79 34.78
N GLU A 392 30.56 -20.95 35.67
CA GLU A 392 29.13 -20.93 36.03
C GLU A 392 28.24 -20.38 34.90
N GLU A 393 28.80 -19.60 33.98
CA GLU A 393 28.08 -19.01 32.84
C GLU A 393 28.16 -19.88 31.57
N TRP A 394 28.88 -21.00 31.63
CA TRP A 394 29.07 -21.92 30.51
C TRP A 394 27.82 -22.74 30.19
N ASN A 395 27.49 -22.83 28.90
CA ASN A 395 26.31 -23.52 28.42
C ASN A 395 26.64 -24.90 27.83
N TRP A 396 26.97 -25.85 28.69
CA TRP A 396 27.25 -27.25 28.32
C TRP A 396 26.08 -27.96 27.64
N GLU A 397 24.83 -27.60 27.98
CA GLU A 397 23.65 -28.20 27.34
C GLU A 397 23.51 -27.79 25.87
N ALA A 398 23.81 -26.53 25.55
CA ALA A 398 23.78 -26.03 24.18
C ALA A 398 24.90 -26.65 23.34
N LEU A 399 26.12 -26.77 23.90
CA LEU A 399 27.22 -27.46 23.22
C LEU A 399 26.91 -28.94 22.95
N ALA A 400 26.38 -29.66 23.94
CA ALA A 400 25.96 -31.06 23.75
C ALA A 400 24.88 -31.19 22.67
N LYS A 401 23.89 -30.30 22.66
CA LYS A 401 22.85 -30.26 21.61
C LYS A 401 23.45 -30.00 20.23
N LEU A 402 24.38 -29.07 20.11
CA LEU A 402 25.06 -28.76 18.85
C LEU A 402 25.78 -30.00 18.30
N VAL A 403 26.61 -30.66 19.14
CA VAL A 403 27.37 -31.85 18.73
C VAL A 403 26.44 -33.02 18.38
N ASN A 404 25.43 -33.28 19.21
CA ASN A 404 24.45 -34.35 18.96
C ASN A 404 23.66 -34.12 17.67
N ASN A 405 23.26 -32.88 17.38
CA ASN A 405 22.52 -32.55 16.15
C ASN A 405 23.39 -32.62 14.90
N SER A 406 24.69 -32.30 15.00
CA SER A 406 25.60 -32.27 13.85
C SER A 406 26.20 -33.64 13.50
N TRP A 407 26.46 -34.50 14.49
CA TRP A 407 27.13 -35.80 14.26
C TRP A 407 26.41 -36.99 14.88
N HIS A 408 25.10 -36.85 15.13
CA HIS A 408 24.23 -37.92 15.67
C HIS A 408 24.78 -38.63 16.92
N THR A 409 25.54 -37.91 17.75
CA THR A 409 26.07 -38.42 19.01
C THR A 409 25.00 -38.41 20.10
N SER A 410 25.30 -39.05 21.25
CA SER A 410 24.37 -39.16 22.39
C SER A 410 24.96 -38.57 23.68
N LEU A 411 25.74 -37.49 23.53
CA LEU A 411 26.43 -36.83 24.63
C LEU A 411 25.45 -36.04 25.51
N ARG A 412 25.65 -36.13 26.83
CA ARG A 412 25.00 -35.28 27.81
C ARG A 412 25.97 -34.19 28.25
N ALA A 413 25.45 -33.10 28.81
CA ALA A 413 26.26 -32.03 29.38
C ALA A 413 27.30 -32.57 30.39
N ARG A 414 26.92 -33.60 31.17
CA ARG A 414 27.81 -34.24 32.14
C ARG A 414 28.96 -35.00 31.49
N ASP A 415 28.73 -35.61 30.34
CA ASP A 415 29.76 -36.37 29.62
C ASP A 415 30.82 -35.42 29.06
N LEU A 416 30.42 -34.22 28.63
CA LEU A 416 31.35 -33.16 28.20
C LEU A 416 32.16 -32.56 29.36
N GLN A 417 31.57 -32.47 30.55
CA GLN A 417 32.24 -31.97 31.77
C GLN A 417 33.30 -32.93 32.33
N GLU A 418 33.24 -34.22 31.95
CA GLU A 418 34.26 -35.21 32.33
C GLU A 418 35.54 -35.07 31.48
N ILE A 419 35.46 -34.41 30.33
CA ILE A 419 36.58 -34.17 29.41
C ILE A 419 37.36 -32.94 29.91
N HIS A 420 38.69 -33.03 29.88
CA HIS A 420 39.54 -31.89 30.21
C HIS A 420 39.39 -30.79 29.14
N ILE A 421 39.29 -29.53 29.54
CA ILE A 421 38.96 -28.44 28.60
C ILE A 421 39.96 -28.30 27.45
N ASP A 422 41.25 -28.51 27.71
CA ASP A 422 42.30 -28.47 26.67
C ASP A 422 42.18 -29.63 25.66
N ASP A 423 41.55 -30.73 26.06
CA ASP A 423 41.35 -31.92 25.23
C ASP A 423 39.95 -31.96 24.59
N LEU A 424 39.03 -31.07 24.99
CA LEU A 424 37.64 -31.04 24.55
C LEU A 424 37.51 -30.85 23.03
N GLU A 425 38.31 -29.95 22.44
CA GLU A 425 38.32 -29.77 20.98
C GLU A 425 38.76 -31.06 20.26
N ILE A 426 39.76 -31.76 20.81
CA ILE A 426 40.33 -32.97 20.21
C ILE A 426 39.35 -34.13 20.31
N GLU A 427 38.78 -34.38 21.49
CA GLU A 427 37.84 -35.49 21.68
C GLU A 427 36.56 -35.30 20.85
N LEU A 428 36.00 -34.09 20.83
CA LEU A 428 34.84 -33.79 19.98
C LEU A 428 35.15 -33.93 18.50
N HIS A 429 36.36 -33.52 18.09
CA HIS A 429 36.80 -33.70 16.71
C HIS A 429 36.92 -35.18 16.35
N ASP A 430 37.54 -36.00 17.19
CA ASP A 430 37.67 -37.44 16.94
C ASP A 430 36.32 -38.15 16.83
N MET A 431 35.35 -37.75 17.67
CA MET A 431 33.96 -38.22 17.56
C MET A 431 33.31 -37.81 16.22
N ALA A 432 33.53 -36.57 15.78
CA ALA A 432 33.03 -36.08 14.51
C ALA A 432 33.65 -36.85 13.33
N VAL A 433 34.97 -37.07 13.32
CA VAL A 433 35.67 -37.87 12.30
C VAL A 433 35.12 -39.29 12.24
N GLN A 434 34.91 -39.92 13.40
CA GLN A 434 34.33 -41.26 13.45
C GLN A 434 32.92 -41.30 12.85
N SER A 435 32.08 -40.31 13.16
CA SER A 435 30.74 -40.21 12.59
C SER A 435 30.77 -39.99 11.08
N ILE A 436 31.64 -39.10 10.60
CA ILE A 436 31.80 -38.81 9.16
C ILE A 436 32.26 -40.06 8.40
N GLY A 437 33.21 -40.82 8.97
CA GLY A 437 33.71 -42.05 8.37
C GLY A 437 32.68 -43.18 8.30
N GLN A 438 31.70 -43.19 9.21
CA GLN A 438 30.60 -44.17 9.24
C GLN A 438 29.39 -43.78 8.37
N ALA A 439 29.34 -42.56 7.85
CA ALA A 439 28.25 -42.12 6.99
C ALA A 439 28.21 -42.93 5.69
N ASP A 440 27.03 -43.43 5.34
CA ASP A 440 26.78 -44.12 4.08
C ASP A 440 26.57 -43.10 2.96
N LEU A 441 27.45 -43.14 1.96
CA LEU A 441 27.44 -42.24 0.80
C LEU A 441 27.03 -42.96 -0.47
N ALA A 442 26.62 -44.23 -0.42
CA ALA A 442 26.32 -45.03 -1.60
C ALA A 442 25.22 -44.40 -2.48
N GLU A 443 24.22 -43.77 -1.88
CA GLU A 443 23.16 -43.08 -2.63
C GLU A 443 23.69 -41.93 -3.51
N SER A 444 24.83 -41.34 -3.14
CA SER A 444 25.43 -40.22 -3.87
C SER A 444 26.24 -40.63 -5.10
N GLU A 445 26.55 -41.91 -5.27
CA GLU A 445 27.23 -42.44 -6.46
C GLU A 445 26.41 -42.16 -7.73
N ALA A 446 25.07 -42.23 -7.61
CA ALA A 446 24.16 -41.97 -8.71
C ALA A 446 24.33 -40.57 -9.31
N PHE A 447 24.72 -39.58 -8.50
CA PHE A 447 24.88 -38.18 -8.94
C PHE A 447 26.05 -37.98 -9.91
N LEU A 448 27.09 -38.81 -9.81
CA LEU A 448 28.30 -38.70 -10.63
C LEU A 448 28.22 -39.53 -11.92
N GLN A 449 27.10 -40.22 -12.17
CA GLN A 449 26.88 -40.94 -13.42
C GLN A 449 26.61 -39.95 -14.57
N GLU A 450 27.17 -40.21 -15.76
CA GLU A 450 27.02 -39.33 -16.94
C GLU A 450 25.55 -39.15 -17.36
N ASP A 451 24.69 -40.13 -17.08
CA ASP A 451 23.27 -40.12 -17.43
C ASP A 451 22.36 -39.59 -16.30
N TYR A 452 22.92 -39.18 -15.16
CA TYR A 452 22.14 -38.74 -14.00
C TYR A 452 21.21 -37.58 -14.33
N GLY A 453 21.70 -36.55 -15.03
CA GLY A 453 20.88 -35.41 -15.44
C GLY A 453 19.66 -35.83 -16.27
N LYS A 454 19.86 -36.76 -17.21
CA LYS A 454 18.77 -37.28 -18.04
C LYS A 454 17.79 -38.16 -17.25
N LYS A 455 18.27 -38.99 -16.32
CA LYS A 455 17.42 -39.78 -15.41
C LYS A 455 16.60 -38.88 -14.47
N ALA A 456 17.22 -37.84 -13.93
CA ALA A 456 16.55 -36.84 -13.09
C ALA A 456 15.47 -36.09 -13.87
N LEU A 457 15.75 -35.71 -15.12
CA LEU A 457 14.78 -35.13 -16.03
C LEU A 457 13.60 -36.07 -16.27
N ALA A 458 13.84 -37.35 -16.57
CA ALA A 458 12.78 -38.34 -16.78
C ALA A 458 11.89 -38.50 -15.53
N ALA A 459 12.50 -38.55 -14.34
CA ALA A 459 11.77 -38.61 -13.08
C ALA A 459 10.94 -37.33 -12.83
N TRP A 460 11.50 -36.15 -13.15
CA TRP A 460 10.80 -34.88 -13.05
C TRP A 460 9.61 -34.81 -14.00
N VAL A 461 9.78 -35.17 -15.27
CA VAL A 461 8.71 -35.20 -16.28
C VAL A 461 7.57 -36.11 -15.84
N LYS A 462 7.88 -37.32 -15.37
CA LYS A 462 6.88 -38.25 -14.82
C LYS A 462 6.12 -37.65 -13.64
N ASN A 463 6.82 -37.01 -12.71
CA ASN A 463 6.18 -36.44 -11.52
C ASN A 463 5.37 -35.17 -11.83
N LYS A 464 5.79 -34.37 -12.82
CA LYS A 464 5.17 -33.10 -13.15
C LYS A 464 4.00 -33.26 -14.13
N PHE A 465 4.21 -33.99 -15.22
CA PHE A 465 3.24 -34.12 -16.31
C PHE A 465 2.52 -35.47 -16.36
N GLY A 466 3.06 -36.49 -15.68
CA GLY A 466 2.43 -37.82 -15.58
C GLY A 466 2.75 -38.79 -16.71
N PHE A 467 3.57 -38.42 -17.68
CA PHE A 467 4.03 -39.32 -18.76
C PHE A 467 5.48 -39.76 -18.55
N GLU A 468 5.83 -40.92 -19.11
CA GLU A 468 7.16 -41.51 -18.98
C GLU A 468 7.97 -41.31 -20.26
N ILE A 469 9.24 -40.92 -20.11
CA ILE A 469 10.22 -40.89 -21.19
C ILE A 469 10.98 -42.21 -21.12
N THR A 470 11.10 -42.92 -22.25
CA THR A 470 11.78 -44.22 -22.26
C THR A 470 13.31 -44.05 -22.26
N ASP A 471 14.02 -45.07 -21.77
CA ASP A 471 15.49 -45.08 -21.81
C ASP A 471 16.05 -45.02 -23.25
N GLU A 472 15.28 -45.49 -24.24
CA GLU A 472 15.63 -45.38 -25.67
C GLU A 472 15.57 -43.93 -26.17
N ASP A 473 14.53 -43.18 -25.78
CA ASP A 473 14.38 -41.75 -26.13
C ASP A 473 15.53 -40.90 -25.55
N ILE A 474 16.01 -41.29 -24.37
CA ILE A 474 17.07 -40.63 -23.60
C ILE A 474 18.47 -40.90 -24.16
N GLY A 475 18.70 -42.14 -24.62
CA GLY A 475 20.01 -42.65 -25.04
C GLY A 475 20.47 -42.14 -26.41
N ASP A 476 19.57 -42.12 -27.39
CA ASP A 476 19.93 -41.88 -28.80
C ASP A 476 19.63 -40.45 -29.30
N SER A 477 18.88 -39.66 -28.54
CA SER A 477 18.44 -38.32 -28.96
C SER A 477 19.43 -37.22 -28.57
N SER A 478 19.63 -36.24 -29.46
CA SER A 478 20.29 -34.98 -29.08
C SER A 478 19.41 -34.21 -28.09
N ASN A 479 20.02 -33.33 -27.28
CA ASN A 479 19.30 -32.49 -26.33
C ASN A 479 18.18 -31.68 -27.01
N GLU A 480 18.40 -31.19 -28.24
CA GLU A 480 17.39 -30.45 -29.01
C GLU A 480 16.15 -31.30 -29.33
N VAL A 481 16.35 -32.56 -29.76
CA VAL A 481 15.24 -33.48 -30.06
C VAL A 481 14.46 -33.83 -28.79
N LEU A 482 15.17 -34.02 -27.67
CA LEU A 482 14.55 -34.31 -26.38
C LEU A 482 13.69 -33.13 -25.88
N VAL A 483 14.18 -31.90 -26.05
CA VAL A 483 13.45 -30.68 -25.72
C VAL A 483 12.14 -30.61 -26.50
N ASP A 484 12.20 -30.77 -27.82
CA ASP A 484 11.01 -30.73 -28.69
C ASP A 484 10.00 -31.83 -28.34
N LEU A 485 10.47 -33.05 -28.05
CA LEU A 485 9.63 -34.18 -27.64
C LEU A 485 8.87 -33.86 -26.33
N ILE A 486 9.57 -33.36 -25.32
CA ILE A 486 8.98 -33.06 -24.00
C ILE A 486 7.96 -31.93 -24.12
N HIS A 487 8.25 -30.89 -24.90
CA HIS A 487 7.29 -29.81 -25.17
C HIS A 487 6.03 -30.35 -25.85
N GLN A 488 6.17 -31.16 -26.90
CA GLN A 488 5.03 -31.74 -27.62
C GLN A 488 4.18 -32.62 -26.69
N GLN A 489 4.79 -33.54 -25.95
CA GLN A 489 4.07 -34.42 -25.04
C GLN A 489 3.42 -33.66 -23.88
N ALA A 490 4.06 -32.63 -23.33
CA ALA A 490 3.46 -31.80 -22.30
C ALA A 490 2.22 -31.04 -22.79
N LEU A 491 2.25 -30.52 -24.02
CA LEU A 491 1.10 -29.86 -24.65
C LEU A 491 -0.03 -30.85 -24.97
N GLU A 492 0.29 -32.07 -25.39
CA GLU A 492 -0.69 -33.14 -25.57
C GLU A 492 -1.37 -33.50 -24.24
N MET A 493 -0.59 -33.60 -23.16
CA MET A 493 -1.13 -33.86 -21.82
C MET A 493 -2.00 -32.71 -21.31
N TYR A 494 -1.61 -31.46 -21.57
CA TYR A 494 -2.46 -30.31 -21.26
C TYR A 494 -3.78 -30.37 -22.04
N THR A 495 -3.73 -30.69 -23.33
CA THR A 495 -4.93 -30.89 -24.18
C THR A 495 -5.84 -31.99 -23.63
N HIS A 496 -5.26 -33.08 -23.11
CA HIS A 496 -6.03 -34.12 -22.42
C HIS A 496 -6.69 -33.60 -21.15
N LYS A 497 -6.00 -32.77 -20.36
CA LYS A 497 -6.57 -32.14 -19.15
C LYS A 497 -7.67 -31.13 -19.49
N GLU A 498 -7.56 -30.39 -20.59
CA GLU A 498 -8.64 -29.54 -21.11
C GLU A 498 -9.90 -30.36 -21.44
N ALA A 499 -9.75 -31.60 -21.94
CA ALA A 499 -10.87 -32.48 -22.24
C ALA A 499 -11.47 -33.13 -20.97
N GLU A 500 -10.64 -33.42 -19.98
CA GLU A 500 -11.03 -34.06 -18.72
C GLU A 500 -11.81 -33.11 -17.81
N TYR A 501 -11.42 -31.83 -17.77
CA TYR A 501 -11.98 -30.87 -16.80
C TYR A 501 -13.50 -30.67 -16.90
N PRO A 502 -14.11 -30.45 -18.08
CA PRO A 502 -15.56 -30.30 -18.19
C PRO A 502 -16.34 -31.53 -17.71
N VAL A 503 -15.79 -32.73 -17.95
CA VAL A 503 -16.38 -34.00 -17.51
C VAL A 503 -16.32 -34.11 -15.98
N MET A 504 -15.16 -33.81 -15.40
CA MET A 504 -14.98 -33.78 -13.96
C MET A 504 -15.93 -32.76 -13.31
N ALA A 505 -15.94 -31.52 -13.80
CA ALA A 505 -16.73 -30.43 -13.26
C ALA A 505 -18.25 -30.68 -13.38
N SER A 506 -18.71 -31.22 -14.51
CA SER A 506 -20.13 -31.58 -14.69
C SER A 506 -20.57 -32.68 -13.73
N ILE A 507 -19.78 -33.75 -13.57
CA ILE A 507 -20.10 -34.81 -12.63
C ILE A 507 -20.22 -34.25 -11.20
N TYR A 508 -19.32 -33.37 -10.77
CA TYR A 508 -19.45 -32.73 -9.46
C TYR A 508 -20.69 -31.84 -9.36
N HIS A 509 -20.94 -31.01 -10.37
CA HIS A 509 -22.09 -30.10 -10.37
C HIS A 509 -23.43 -30.83 -10.31
N PHE A 510 -23.59 -31.90 -11.08
CA PHE A 510 -24.82 -32.70 -11.14
C PHE A 510 -24.93 -33.74 -10.02
N THR A 511 -23.95 -33.81 -9.11
CA THR A 511 -24.04 -34.64 -7.91
C THR A 511 -24.71 -33.82 -6.79
N GLU A 512 -25.95 -34.17 -6.41
CA GLU A 512 -26.71 -33.44 -5.40
C GLU A 512 -26.27 -33.80 -3.96
N GLY A 513 -25.80 -32.80 -3.21
CA GLY A 513 -25.74 -32.80 -1.73
C GLY A 513 -24.93 -33.93 -1.09
N ARG A 514 -25.00 -34.03 0.26
CA ARG A 514 -24.25 -35.03 1.05
C ARG A 514 -24.64 -36.49 0.76
N ASP A 515 -25.76 -36.72 0.07
CA ASP A 515 -26.23 -38.06 -0.33
C ASP A 515 -25.56 -38.57 -1.61
N GLY A 516 -24.81 -37.73 -2.33
CA GLY A 516 -23.92 -38.14 -3.43
C GLY A 516 -24.64 -38.71 -4.66
N ARG A 517 -25.92 -38.36 -4.87
CA ARG A 517 -26.73 -38.90 -5.96
C ARG A 517 -26.58 -38.04 -7.21
N LEU A 518 -26.20 -38.67 -8.32
CA LEU A 518 -26.01 -38.01 -9.62
C LEU A 518 -27.34 -37.82 -10.36
N ASP A 519 -27.66 -36.57 -10.75
CA ASP A 519 -28.73 -36.27 -11.69
C ASP A 519 -28.28 -36.59 -13.13
N ARG A 520 -28.57 -37.83 -13.55
CA ARG A 520 -28.21 -38.33 -14.86
C ARG A 520 -28.99 -37.67 -16.00
N GLU A 521 -30.23 -37.21 -15.75
CA GLU A 521 -31.04 -36.59 -16.81
C GLU A 521 -30.50 -35.20 -17.17
N ALA A 522 -30.16 -34.41 -16.16
CA ALA A 522 -29.53 -33.11 -16.37
C ALA A 522 -28.13 -33.23 -16.99
N LEU A 523 -27.33 -34.19 -16.53
CA LEU A 523 -25.97 -34.44 -17.06
C LEU A 523 -25.99 -34.82 -18.54
N VAL A 524 -26.88 -35.74 -18.97
CA VAL A 524 -26.96 -36.16 -20.37
C VAL A 524 -27.42 -35.01 -21.27
N LYS A 525 -28.42 -34.23 -20.82
CA LYS A 525 -28.88 -33.07 -21.57
C LYS A 525 -27.74 -32.06 -21.77
N TRP A 526 -27.01 -31.74 -20.70
CA TRP A 526 -25.85 -30.85 -20.77
C TRP A 526 -24.78 -31.43 -21.72
N ALA A 527 -24.43 -32.71 -21.59
CA ALA A 527 -23.40 -33.34 -22.41
C ALA A 527 -23.76 -33.35 -23.91
N ALA A 528 -25.04 -33.61 -24.24
CA ALA A 528 -25.53 -33.58 -25.62
C ALA A 528 -25.42 -32.19 -26.25
N GLU A 529 -25.79 -31.15 -25.51
CA GLU A 529 -25.66 -29.75 -25.95
C GLU A 529 -24.18 -29.31 -26.04
N ARG A 530 -23.38 -29.65 -25.01
CA ARG A 530 -21.98 -29.21 -24.88
C ARG A 530 -21.03 -29.87 -25.87
N PHE A 531 -21.21 -31.16 -26.11
CA PHE A 531 -20.39 -31.96 -27.02
C PHE A 531 -21.04 -32.16 -28.38
N ASP A 532 -22.19 -31.51 -28.67
CA ASP A 532 -22.89 -31.62 -29.96
C ASP A 532 -22.95 -33.08 -30.44
N ALA A 533 -23.51 -33.93 -29.56
CA ALA A 533 -23.53 -35.38 -29.68
C ALA A 533 -24.92 -35.91 -29.30
N ASP A 534 -25.41 -36.91 -30.04
CA ASP A 534 -26.69 -37.57 -29.74
C ASP A 534 -26.45 -38.68 -28.71
N ILE A 535 -27.07 -38.55 -27.53
CA ILE A 535 -26.83 -39.42 -26.37
C ILE A 535 -28.15 -40.09 -25.95
N GLU A 536 -28.22 -41.42 -26.08
CA GLU A 536 -29.40 -42.19 -25.66
C GLU A 536 -29.45 -42.39 -24.13
N MET A 537 -30.54 -41.93 -23.50
CA MET A 537 -30.76 -41.99 -22.04
C MET A 537 -30.79 -43.41 -21.46
N ASP A 538 -31.25 -44.40 -22.22
CA ASP A 538 -31.42 -45.77 -21.72
C ASP A 538 -30.07 -46.43 -21.42
N SER A 539 -29.02 -46.06 -22.16
CA SER A 539 -27.64 -46.52 -21.93
C SER A 539 -27.08 -45.98 -20.60
N PHE A 540 -27.42 -44.74 -20.22
CA PHE A 540 -26.90 -44.07 -19.02
C PHE A 540 -27.55 -44.54 -17.71
N ARG A 541 -28.74 -45.14 -17.76
CA ARG A 541 -29.49 -45.56 -16.56
C ARG A 541 -28.81 -46.70 -15.82
N SER A 542 -28.12 -47.59 -16.52
CA SER A 542 -27.45 -48.77 -15.93
C SER A 542 -25.96 -48.57 -15.65
N MET A 543 -25.33 -47.52 -16.16
CA MET A 543 -23.88 -47.33 -16.06
C MET A 543 -23.42 -46.89 -14.66
N GLN A 544 -22.24 -47.36 -14.27
CA GLN A 544 -21.53 -46.89 -13.09
C GLN A 544 -20.90 -45.50 -13.34
N ARG A 545 -20.51 -44.81 -12.26
CA ARG A 545 -19.95 -43.45 -12.35
C ARG A 545 -18.69 -43.39 -13.21
N ASP A 546 -17.82 -44.40 -13.12
CA ASP A 546 -16.59 -44.47 -13.91
C ASP A 546 -16.87 -44.71 -15.40
N GLU A 547 -17.84 -45.57 -15.74
CA GLU A 547 -18.26 -45.81 -17.12
C GLU A 547 -18.87 -44.54 -17.75
N ILE A 548 -19.67 -43.79 -16.97
CA ILE A 548 -20.21 -42.49 -17.39
C ILE A 548 -19.08 -41.50 -17.66
N ARG A 549 -18.09 -41.43 -16.76
CA ARG A 549 -16.93 -40.55 -16.91
C ARG A 549 -16.13 -40.87 -18.16
N GLU A 550 -15.81 -42.14 -18.41
CA GLU A 550 -15.07 -42.56 -19.61
C GLU A 550 -15.82 -42.21 -20.90
N MET A 551 -17.12 -42.50 -20.97
CA MET A 551 -17.93 -42.14 -22.14
C MET A 551 -17.97 -40.62 -22.39
N LEU A 552 -18.16 -39.83 -21.33
CA LEU A 552 -18.14 -38.36 -21.45
C LEU A 552 -16.76 -37.83 -21.84
N LEU A 553 -15.68 -38.48 -21.39
CA LEU A 553 -14.32 -38.14 -21.79
C LEU A 553 -14.09 -38.40 -23.28
N ASP A 554 -14.57 -39.52 -23.81
CA ASP A 554 -14.49 -39.84 -25.24
C ASP A 554 -15.24 -38.79 -26.09
N LEU A 555 -16.43 -38.37 -25.64
CA LEU A 555 -17.19 -37.29 -26.29
C LEU A 555 -16.45 -35.94 -26.22
N SER A 556 -15.85 -35.63 -25.07
CA SER A 556 -15.05 -34.42 -24.88
C SER A 556 -13.83 -34.39 -25.80
N LEU A 557 -13.08 -35.50 -25.89
CA LEU A 557 -11.93 -35.66 -26.80
C LEU A 557 -12.35 -35.56 -28.27
N ALA A 558 -13.51 -36.11 -28.65
CA ALA A 558 -14.06 -35.94 -29.99
C ALA A 558 -14.39 -34.47 -30.28
N SER A 559 -14.94 -33.75 -29.32
CA SER A 559 -15.21 -32.32 -29.43
C SER A 559 -13.92 -31.48 -29.51
N GLN A 560 -12.86 -31.88 -28.81
CA GLN A 560 -11.54 -31.25 -28.86
C GLN A 560 -10.97 -31.19 -30.29
N LYS A 561 -11.19 -32.25 -31.10
CA LYS A 561 -10.76 -32.27 -32.51
C LYS A 561 -11.44 -31.17 -33.33
N ARG A 562 -12.72 -30.89 -33.06
CA ARG A 562 -13.43 -29.76 -33.70
C ARG A 562 -12.86 -28.42 -33.25
N SER A 563 -12.59 -28.27 -31.95
CA SER A 563 -11.92 -27.07 -31.38
C SER A 563 -10.57 -26.82 -32.06
N ASN A 564 -9.73 -27.84 -32.21
CA ASN A 564 -8.43 -27.72 -32.87
C ASN A 564 -8.55 -27.33 -34.35
N ASN A 565 -9.54 -27.84 -35.08
CA ASN A 565 -9.79 -27.39 -36.45
C ASN A 565 -10.17 -25.91 -36.51
N HIS A 566 -10.97 -25.42 -35.55
CA HIS A 566 -11.32 -24.01 -35.45
C HIS A 566 -10.11 -23.14 -35.06
N ARG A 567 -9.28 -23.58 -34.09
CA ARG A 567 -8.02 -22.92 -33.73
C ARG A 567 -7.09 -22.79 -34.95
N ASN A 568 -6.90 -23.88 -35.70
CA ASN A 568 -6.08 -23.90 -36.91
C ASN A 568 -6.62 -22.96 -37.99
N TRP A 569 -7.94 -22.92 -38.19
CA TRP A 569 -8.56 -22.01 -39.14
C TRP A 569 -8.31 -20.55 -38.77
N VAL A 570 -8.41 -20.19 -37.48
CA VAL A 570 -8.09 -18.84 -36.99
C VAL A 570 -6.64 -18.46 -37.30
N VAL A 571 -5.69 -19.36 -37.02
CA VAL A 571 -4.26 -19.14 -37.31
C VAL A 571 -4.03 -18.96 -38.81
N GLU A 572 -4.65 -19.79 -39.65
CA GLU A 572 -4.56 -19.71 -41.12
C GLU A 572 -5.14 -18.40 -41.66
N GLN A 573 -6.29 -17.94 -41.15
CA GLN A 573 -6.85 -16.65 -41.60
C GLN A 573 -5.92 -15.49 -41.22
N ILE A 574 -5.29 -15.56 -40.05
CA ILE A 574 -4.40 -14.48 -39.61
C ILE A 574 -3.10 -14.47 -40.41
N SER A 575 -2.48 -15.63 -40.65
CA SER A 575 -1.26 -15.69 -41.49
C SER A 575 -1.56 -15.20 -42.91
N LYS A 576 -2.66 -15.66 -43.52
CA LYS A 576 -3.10 -15.25 -44.86
C LYS A 576 -3.20 -13.72 -45.04
N HIS A 577 -3.64 -13.00 -44.01
CA HIS A 577 -3.84 -11.54 -44.09
C HIS A 577 -2.63 -10.71 -43.62
N TYR A 578 -1.70 -11.29 -42.86
CA TYR A 578 -0.64 -10.54 -42.19
C TYR A 578 0.81 -11.02 -42.45
N ASP A 579 1.04 -12.08 -43.23
CA ASP A 579 2.39 -12.66 -43.46
C ASP A 579 3.44 -11.66 -44.02
N GLU A 580 3.02 -10.64 -44.77
CA GLU A 580 3.92 -9.65 -45.38
C GLU A 580 3.72 -8.20 -44.86
N GLN A 581 2.89 -8.00 -43.83
CA GLN A 581 2.44 -6.67 -43.40
C GLN A 581 2.90 -6.32 -41.98
N SER A 582 2.97 -5.02 -41.67
CA SER A 582 3.30 -4.58 -40.30
C SER A 582 2.24 -5.04 -39.31
N GLU A 583 2.66 -5.55 -38.15
CA GLU A 583 1.79 -6.05 -37.07
C GLU A 583 0.76 -5.03 -36.57
N ASN A 584 1.02 -3.73 -36.76
CA ASN A 584 0.15 -2.63 -36.36
C ASN A 584 -0.88 -2.23 -37.43
N SER A 585 -0.87 -2.87 -38.59
CA SER A 585 -1.86 -2.61 -39.64
C SER A 585 -3.24 -3.06 -39.19
N ARG A 586 -4.27 -2.25 -39.48
CA ARG A 586 -5.67 -2.61 -39.25
C ARG A 586 -6.14 -3.60 -40.31
N LEU A 587 -7.05 -4.50 -39.95
CA LEU A 587 -7.61 -5.51 -40.85
C LEU A 587 -8.25 -4.89 -42.10
N ASP A 588 -8.94 -3.76 -41.96
CA ASP A 588 -9.55 -3.00 -43.07
C ASP A 588 -8.56 -2.44 -44.11
N ARG A 589 -7.26 -2.44 -43.80
CA ARG A 589 -6.20 -2.03 -44.74
C ARG A 589 -5.56 -3.20 -45.47
N VAL A 590 -5.66 -4.41 -44.92
CA VAL A 590 -4.99 -5.61 -45.42
C VAL A 590 -5.95 -6.64 -46.00
N ALA A 591 -7.25 -6.55 -45.69
CA ALA A 591 -8.30 -7.42 -46.18
C ALA A 591 -9.44 -6.60 -46.80
N ASN A 592 -10.12 -7.17 -47.80
CA ASN A 592 -11.30 -6.55 -48.39
C ASN A 592 -12.57 -6.77 -47.54
N GLU A 593 -13.60 -5.97 -47.75
CA GLU A 593 -14.85 -6.04 -46.97
C GLU A 593 -15.53 -7.42 -47.04
N GLY A 594 -15.37 -8.14 -48.16
CA GLY A 594 -15.89 -9.50 -48.33
C GLY A 594 -15.15 -10.55 -47.49
N GLU A 595 -13.83 -10.43 -47.36
CA GLU A 595 -13.00 -11.29 -46.51
C GLU A 595 -13.30 -11.06 -45.03
N ILE A 596 -13.44 -9.80 -44.61
CA ILE A 596 -13.84 -9.43 -43.26
C ILE A 596 -15.25 -9.94 -42.95
N ALA A 597 -16.18 -9.84 -43.91
CA ALA A 597 -17.51 -10.43 -43.79
C ALA A 597 -17.48 -11.96 -43.68
N THR A 598 -16.57 -12.63 -44.39
CA THR A 598 -16.40 -14.09 -44.30
C THR A 598 -15.96 -14.49 -42.89
N ILE A 599 -15.02 -13.75 -42.28
CA ILE A 599 -14.59 -14.00 -40.90
C ILE A 599 -15.74 -13.76 -39.91
N SER A 600 -16.47 -12.66 -40.06
CA SER A 600 -17.63 -12.34 -39.22
C SER A 600 -18.74 -13.41 -39.32
N LEU A 601 -19.04 -13.90 -40.53
CA LEU A 601 -20.01 -14.98 -40.75
C LEU A 601 -19.55 -16.30 -40.12
N TRP A 602 -18.27 -16.64 -40.26
CA TRP A 602 -17.74 -17.86 -39.66
C TRP A 602 -17.79 -17.81 -38.12
N LEU A 603 -17.43 -16.67 -37.52
CA LEU A 603 -17.52 -16.47 -36.06
C LEU A 603 -18.96 -16.63 -35.57
N ARG A 604 -19.94 -16.11 -36.31
CA ARG A 604 -21.35 -16.28 -35.97
C ARG A 604 -21.82 -17.73 -36.09
N ASP A 605 -21.51 -18.37 -37.22
CA ASP A 605 -22.12 -19.67 -37.55
C ASP A 605 -21.41 -20.86 -36.88
N GLN A 606 -20.10 -20.77 -36.59
CA GLN A 606 -19.32 -21.87 -35.99
C GLN A 606 -19.01 -21.67 -34.50
N VAL A 607 -18.94 -20.40 -34.06
CA VAL A 607 -18.48 -20.04 -32.71
C VAL A 607 -19.56 -19.31 -31.91
N GLU A 608 -20.70 -18.97 -32.53
CA GLU A 608 -21.81 -18.21 -31.92
C GLU A 608 -21.37 -16.83 -31.38
N PHE A 609 -20.34 -16.22 -31.98
CA PHE A 609 -19.83 -14.90 -31.60
C PHE A 609 -20.21 -13.83 -32.64
N GLU A 610 -21.04 -12.87 -32.22
CA GLU A 610 -21.47 -11.77 -33.08
C GLU A 610 -20.53 -10.55 -32.99
N ILE A 611 -19.88 -10.24 -34.11
CA ILE A 611 -19.08 -9.02 -34.26
C ILE A 611 -19.32 -8.40 -35.63
N ASN A 612 -19.51 -7.08 -35.67
CA ASN A 612 -19.79 -6.41 -36.93
C ASN A 612 -18.51 -6.22 -37.77
N VAL A 613 -18.68 -6.16 -39.10
CA VAL A 613 -17.58 -6.04 -40.08
C VAL A 613 -16.70 -4.81 -39.79
N LYS A 614 -17.32 -3.70 -39.37
CA LYS A 614 -16.60 -2.45 -39.08
C LYS A 614 -15.67 -2.59 -37.88
N GLN A 615 -16.15 -3.16 -36.77
CA GLN A 615 -15.42 -3.41 -35.54
C GLN A 615 -14.28 -4.39 -35.80
N LEU A 616 -14.54 -5.48 -36.53
CA LEU A 616 -13.51 -6.44 -36.92
C LEU A 616 -12.42 -5.78 -37.78
N GLY A 617 -12.82 -4.91 -38.70
CA GLY A 617 -11.91 -4.14 -39.55
C GLY A 617 -10.96 -3.20 -38.79
N GLU A 618 -11.35 -2.72 -37.60
CA GLU A 618 -10.52 -1.82 -36.80
C GLU A 618 -9.44 -2.52 -35.98
N LEU A 619 -9.48 -3.85 -35.91
CA LEU A 619 -8.54 -4.64 -35.13
C LEU A 619 -7.20 -4.76 -35.87
N ASN A 620 -6.10 -4.70 -35.11
CA ASN A 620 -4.77 -5.07 -35.60
C ASN A 620 -4.53 -6.57 -35.43
N ARG A 621 -3.43 -7.09 -35.98
CA ARG A 621 -3.06 -8.52 -35.92
C ARG A 621 -3.22 -9.12 -34.51
N LYS A 622 -2.62 -8.48 -33.49
CA LYS A 622 -2.63 -8.96 -32.11
C LYS A 622 -4.03 -8.99 -31.50
N ARG A 623 -4.83 -7.92 -31.68
CA ARG A 623 -6.20 -7.86 -31.17
C ARG A 623 -7.14 -8.79 -31.92
N LEU A 624 -6.96 -8.96 -33.22
CA LEU A 624 -7.74 -9.88 -34.04
C LEU A 624 -7.49 -11.32 -33.60
N LEU A 625 -6.22 -11.74 -33.49
CA LEU A 625 -5.84 -13.05 -32.95
C LEU A 625 -6.48 -13.29 -31.59
N ARG A 626 -6.28 -12.35 -30.65
CA ARG A 626 -6.83 -12.46 -29.31
C ARG A 626 -8.36 -12.60 -29.32
N THR A 627 -9.06 -11.82 -30.13
CA THR A 627 -10.54 -11.83 -30.19
C THR A 627 -11.04 -13.15 -30.77
N MET A 628 -10.47 -13.58 -31.90
CA MET A 628 -10.90 -14.81 -32.58
C MET A 628 -10.54 -16.06 -31.77
N SER A 629 -9.31 -16.13 -31.23
CA SER A 629 -8.92 -17.22 -30.34
C SER A 629 -9.82 -17.26 -29.11
N SER A 630 -10.11 -16.12 -28.48
CA SER A 630 -10.98 -16.11 -27.30
C SER A 630 -12.40 -16.56 -27.59
N ALA A 631 -12.96 -16.17 -28.73
CA ALA A 631 -14.27 -16.66 -29.14
C ALA A 631 -14.27 -18.19 -29.29
N VAL A 632 -13.26 -18.76 -29.97
CA VAL A 632 -13.15 -20.22 -30.15
C VAL A 632 -13.03 -20.94 -28.80
N GLU A 633 -12.17 -20.45 -27.92
CA GLU A 633 -12.02 -21.04 -26.58
C GLU A 633 -13.28 -20.91 -25.73
N ASP A 634 -13.97 -19.77 -25.78
CA ASP A 634 -15.20 -19.56 -25.00
C ASP A 634 -16.33 -20.49 -25.46
N LYS A 635 -16.36 -20.87 -26.75
CA LYS A 635 -17.31 -21.85 -27.28
C LYS A 635 -16.95 -23.30 -26.90
N HIS A 636 -15.67 -23.66 -26.98
CA HIS A 636 -15.24 -25.07 -26.88
C HIS A 636 -14.70 -25.47 -25.50
N HIS A 637 -14.29 -24.53 -24.65
CA HIS A 637 -13.57 -24.75 -23.39
C HIS A 637 -14.03 -23.82 -22.26
N GLN A 638 -15.32 -23.47 -22.22
CA GLN A 638 -15.86 -22.50 -21.26
C GLN A 638 -15.55 -22.84 -19.79
N GLU A 639 -15.70 -24.10 -19.40
CA GLU A 639 -15.49 -24.58 -18.03
C GLU A 639 -14.00 -24.50 -17.66
N MET A 640 -13.12 -24.98 -18.54
CA MET A 640 -11.67 -24.94 -18.35
C MET A 640 -11.20 -23.49 -18.21
N ARG A 641 -11.64 -22.59 -19.10
CA ARG A 641 -11.29 -21.17 -19.03
C ARG A 641 -11.66 -20.49 -17.72
N ARG A 642 -12.87 -20.77 -17.20
CA ARG A 642 -13.32 -20.23 -15.92
C ARG A 642 -12.42 -20.72 -14.79
N MET A 643 -12.07 -22.01 -14.81
CA MET A 643 -11.15 -22.59 -13.86
C MET A 643 -9.76 -21.96 -13.94
N GLU A 644 -9.17 -21.91 -15.13
CA GLU A 644 -7.85 -21.32 -15.37
C GLU A 644 -7.79 -19.85 -14.92
N ARG A 645 -8.84 -19.07 -15.24
CA ARG A 645 -8.95 -17.68 -14.80
C ARG A 645 -8.99 -17.59 -13.28
N SER A 646 -9.85 -18.37 -12.63
CA SER A 646 -9.97 -18.38 -11.17
C SER A 646 -8.67 -18.83 -10.51
N LEU A 647 -8.04 -19.87 -11.04
CA LEU A 647 -6.78 -20.43 -10.58
C LEU A 647 -5.65 -19.41 -10.66
N LEU A 648 -5.44 -18.81 -11.84
CA LEU A 648 -4.42 -17.77 -12.03
C LEU A 648 -4.64 -16.58 -11.11
N LEU A 649 -5.87 -16.05 -11.02
CA LEU A 649 -6.16 -14.92 -10.15
C LEU A 649 -5.87 -15.25 -8.69
N GLN A 650 -6.26 -16.45 -8.23
CA GLN A 650 -6.01 -16.89 -6.87
C GLN A 650 -4.52 -17.01 -6.57
N ILE A 651 -3.74 -17.64 -7.48
CA ILE A 651 -2.30 -17.81 -7.31
C ILE A 651 -1.58 -16.44 -7.36
N VAL A 652 -1.89 -15.59 -8.35
CA VAL A 652 -1.35 -14.23 -8.47
C VAL A 652 -1.62 -13.43 -7.20
N ASP A 653 -2.87 -13.42 -6.72
CA ASP A 653 -3.26 -12.62 -5.56
C ASP A 653 -2.65 -13.16 -4.26
N MET A 654 -2.46 -14.47 -4.13
CA MET A 654 -1.79 -15.08 -2.97
C MET A 654 -0.29 -14.79 -2.97
N ALA A 655 0.40 -15.07 -4.08
CA ALA A 655 1.84 -14.83 -4.23
C ALA A 655 2.17 -13.35 -4.02
N TRP A 656 1.35 -12.44 -4.55
CA TRP A 656 1.54 -11.00 -4.34
C TRP A 656 1.37 -10.58 -2.88
N LYS A 657 0.39 -11.13 -2.16
CA LYS A 657 0.21 -10.83 -0.73
C LYS A 657 1.41 -11.28 0.10
N ASP A 658 1.92 -12.48 -0.17
CA ASP A 658 3.10 -13.01 0.52
C ASP A 658 4.36 -12.19 0.19
N HIS A 659 4.49 -11.75 -1.06
CA HIS A 659 5.56 -10.83 -1.47
C HIS A 659 5.44 -9.47 -0.79
N LEU A 660 4.26 -8.88 -0.69
CA LEU A 660 4.05 -7.61 0.04
C LEU A 660 4.48 -7.72 1.51
N LEU A 661 4.15 -8.84 2.18
CA LEU A 661 4.58 -9.10 3.54
C LEU A 661 6.11 -9.21 3.64
N THR A 662 6.73 -9.88 2.66
CA THR A 662 8.19 -10.05 2.59
C THR A 662 8.89 -8.71 2.34
N MET A 663 8.33 -7.86 1.46
CA MET A 663 8.85 -6.53 1.17
C MET A 663 8.76 -5.58 2.36
N ASP A 664 7.70 -5.69 3.18
CA ASP A 664 7.59 -4.91 4.42
C ASP A 664 8.68 -5.31 5.42
N ARG A 665 8.94 -6.62 5.57
CA ARG A 665 10.06 -7.13 6.38
C ARG A 665 11.40 -6.66 5.84
N LEU A 666 11.64 -6.76 4.53
CA LEU A 666 12.87 -6.30 3.87
C LEU A 666 13.10 -4.81 4.10
N ARG A 667 12.04 -3.99 3.97
CA ARG A 667 12.13 -2.54 4.21
C ARG A 667 12.55 -2.23 5.64
N SER A 668 12.08 -3.00 6.63
CA SER A 668 12.46 -2.82 8.03
C SER A 668 13.90 -3.25 8.32
N SER A 669 14.40 -4.30 7.67
CA SER A 669 15.72 -4.87 7.92
C SER A 669 16.84 -4.19 7.14
N VAL A 670 16.56 -3.68 5.94
CA VAL A 670 17.59 -3.12 5.04
C VAL A 670 18.29 -1.89 5.63
N GLY A 671 17.62 -1.16 6.54
CA GLY A 671 18.23 -0.05 7.27
C GLY A 671 19.51 -0.47 8.02
N LEU A 672 19.61 -1.73 8.46
CA LEU A 672 20.78 -2.27 9.14
C LEU A 672 21.96 -2.51 8.19
N GLN A 673 21.74 -2.65 6.88
CA GLN A 673 22.83 -2.78 5.89
C GLN A 673 23.72 -1.53 5.82
N GLY A 674 23.21 -0.39 6.29
CA GLY A 674 23.99 0.84 6.43
C GLY A 674 25.21 0.68 7.36
N TYR A 675 25.16 -0.24 8.33
CA TYR A 675 26.32 -0.56 9.18
C TYR A 675 27.47 -1.22 8.42
N ALA A 676 27.16 -1.91 7.32
CA ALA A 676 28.14 -2.57 6.45
C ALA A 676 28.67 -1.64 5.34
N GLN A 677 28.46 -0.32 5.43
CA GLN A 677 28.83 0.68 4.41
C GLN A 677 28.23 0.41 3.01
N LYS A 678 27.17 -0.39 2.93
CA LYS A 678 26.37 -0.56 1.72
C LYS A 678 25.21 0.42 1.73
N ASP A 679 24.83 0.94 0.57
CA ASP A 679 23.66 1.81 0.46
C ASP A 679 22.38 0.95 0.64
N PRO A 680 21.60 1.17 1.73
CA PRO A 680 20.38 0.40 1.99
C PRO A 680 19.38 0.44 0.83
N LYS A 681 19.35 1.52 0.05
CA LYS A 681 18.40 1.67 -1.05
C LYS A 681 18.75 0.77 -2.22
N VAL A 682 20.05 0.68 -2.53
CA VAL A 682 20.54 -0.17 -3.61
C VAL A 682 20.31 -1.64 -3.25
N GLU A 683 20.60 -2.01 -2.00
CA GLU A 683 20.34 -3.36 -1.49
C GLU A 683 18.83 -3.68 -1.48
N TYR A 684 17.98 -2.75 -1.04
CA TYR A 684 16.52 -2.92 -1.07
C TYR A 684 16.01 -3.15 -2.49
N LYS A 685 16.50 -2.38 -3.47
CA LYS A 685 16.13 -2.55 -4.87
C LYS A 685 16.61 -3.89 -5.42
N ARG A 686 17.85 -4.28 -5.11
CA ARG A 686 18.44 -5.54 -5.58
C ARG A 686 17.72 -6.75 -5.01
N GLU A 687 17.63 -6.84 -3.69
CA GLU A 687 16.96 -7.95 -2.99
C GLU A 687 15.46 -7.95 -3.28
N GLY A 688 14.83 -6.77 -3.30
CA GLY A 688 13.41 -6.64 -3.60
C GLY A 688 13.04 -7.08 -5.01
N MET A 689 13.92 -6.83 -6.01
CA MET A 689 13.72 -7.32 -7.37
C MET A 689 13.98 -8.82 -7.49
N LYS A 690 15.03 -9.33 -6.83
CA LYS A 690 15.30 -10.76 -6.76
C LYS A 690 14.12 -11.55 -6.20
N LEU A 691 13.60 -11.13 -5.04
CA LEU A 691 12.41 -11.73 -4.43
C LEU A 691 11.17 -11.65 -5.33
N TYR A 692 11.02 -10.56 -6.09
CA TYR A 692 9.93 -10.43 -7.05
C TYR A 692 10.07 -11.39 -8.23
N ASP A 693 11.26 -11.56 -8.76
CA ASP A 693 11.52 -12.51 -9.85
C ASP A 693 11.36 -13.97 -9.36
N ASP A 694 11.82 -14.28 -8.14
CA ASP A 694 11.61 -15.58 -7.49
C ASP A 694 10.11 -15.87 -7.29
N MET A 695 9.35 -14.87 -6.80
CA MET A 695 7.89 -14.96 -6.69
C MET A 695 7.25 -15.20 -8.07
N TRP A 696 7.67 -14.46 -9.10
CA TRP A 696 7.13 -14.58 -10.45
C TRP A 696 7.43 -15.95 -11.07
N PHE A 697 8.61 -16.50 -10.83
CA PHE A 697 8.98 -17.84 -11.25
C PHE A 697 8.11 -18.90 -10.53
N SER A 698 7.96 -18.78 -9.21
CA SER A 698 7.14 -19.70 -8.41
C SER A 698 5.66 -19.70 -8.82
N LEU A 699 5.17 -18.59 -9.37
CA LEU A 699 3.82 -18.49 -9.89
C LEU A 699 3.61 -19.45 -11.07
N GLY A 700 4.55 -19.48 -12.02
CA GLY A 700 4.50 -20.42 -13.15
C GLY A 700 4.58 -21.89 -12.68
N GLU A 701 5.40 -22.16 -11.67
CA GLU A 701 5.51 -23.49 -11.07
C GLU A 701 4.17 -23.94 -10.43
N GLN A 702 3.57 -23.10 -9.58
CA GLN A 702 2.29 -23.41 -8.94
C GLN A 702 1.15 -23.59 -9.95
N VAL A 703 1.13 -22.77 -11.00
CA VAL A 703 0.13 -22.85 -12.08
C VAL A 703 0.25 -24.19 -12.81
N THR A 704 1.45 -24.53 -13.27
CA THR A 704 1.68 -25.78 -14.00
C THR A 704 1.38 -26.99 -13.12
N ASP A 705 1.83 -27.01 -11.88
CA ASP A 705 1.61 -28.13 -10.95
C ASP A 705 0.12 -28.37 -10.64
N LEU A 706 -0.67 -27.31 -10.45
CA LEU A 706 -2.09 -27.43 -10.14
C LEU A 706 -2.93 -27.86 -11.36
N ILE A 707 -2.56 -27.43 -12.56
CA ILE A 707 -3.27 -27.77 -13.80
C ILE A 707 -3.13 -29.26 -14.11
N PHE A 708 -1.92 -29.83 -14.02
CA PHE A 708 -1.72 -31.27 -14.26
C PHE A 708 -2.27 -32.15 -13.13
N ARG A 709 -2.57 -31.56 -11.96
CA ARG A 709 -3.12 -32.26 -10.78
C ARG A 709 -4.53 -31.80 -10.42
N MET A 710 -5.34 -31.46 -11.44
CA MET A 710 -6.72 -30.98 -11.27
C MET A 710 -7.63 -31.91 -10.45
N GLU A 711 -7.35 -33.23 -10.40
CA GLU A 711 -8.08 -34.19 -9.55
C GLU A 711 -7.96 -33.88 -8.04
N ARG A 712 -6.94 -33.12 -7.63
CA ARG A 712 -6.73 -32.69 -6.25
C ARG A 712 -7.44 -31.38 -5.91
N LEU A 713 -8.11 -30.74 -6.88
CA LEU A 713 -8.86 -29.52 -6.62
C LEU A 713 -10.05 -29.83 -5.71
N ASN A 714 -10.29 -28.96 -4.74
CA ASN A 714 -11.39 -29.11 -3.79
C ASN A 714 -12.74 -29.04 -4.51
N GLU A 715 -13.71 -29.85 -4.09
CA GLU A 715 -15.07 -29.88 -4.66
C GLU A 715 -15.73 -28.48 -4.65
N ASP A 716 -15.51 -27.70 -3.59
CA ASP A 716 -16.01 -26.32 -3.47
C ASP A 716 -15.46 -25.39 -4.56
N PHE A 717 -14.19 -25.56 -4.94
CA PHE A 717 -13.55 -24.75 -5.98
C PHE A 717 -14.10 -25.10 -7.38
N VAL A 718 -14.27 -26.39 -7.65
CA VAL A 718 -14.85 -26.87 -8.91
C VAL A 718 -16.32 -26.43 -9.02
N GLY A 719 -17.08 -26.48 -7.92
CA GLY A 719 -18.46 -25.96 -7.90
C GLY A 719 -18.54 -24.46 -8.14
N ALA A 720 -17.63 -23.67 -7.55
CA ALA A 720 -17.60 -22.21 -7.70
C ALA A 720 -17.28 -21.75 -9.14
N THR A 721 -16.51 -22.53 -9.89
CA THR A 721 -16.15 -22.21 -11.30
C THR A 721 -17.28 -22.53 -12.30
N TRP A 722 -18.26 -23.35 -11.90
CA TRP A 722 -19.42 -23.69 -12.72
C TRP A 722 -20.49 -22.59 -12.77
N VAL A 723 -20.65 -21.85 -11.67
CA VAL A 723 -21.64 -20.77 -11.60
C VAL A 723 -21.24 -19.66 -12.55
N GLU A 724 -22.13 -19.34 -13.49
CA GLU A 724 -21.98 -18.25 -14.42
C GLU A 724 -21.83 -16.94 -13.64
N SER A 725 -20.60 -16.47 -13.52
CA SER A 725 -20.34 -15.09 -13.17
C SER A 725 -20.71 -14.22 -14.38
N SER A 726 -22.01 -14.18 -14.71
CA SER A 726 -22.63 -12.89 -14.94
C SER A 726 -22.57 -12.17 -13.60
N ALA A 727 -21.38 -11.67 -13.26
CA ALA A 727 -21.29 -10.46 -12.46
C ALA A 727 -21.95 -9.38 -13.32
N SER A 728 -23.29 -9.38 -13.31
CA SER A 728 -24.02 -8.15 -13.50
C SER A 728 -23.45 -7.20 -12.46
N HIS A 729 -22.79 -6.17 -12.95
CA HIS A 729 -22.33 -5.04 -12.15
C HIS A 729 -23.49 -4.30 -11.45
N ASP A 730 -24.75 -4.77 -11.54
CA ASP A 730 -25.86 -4.29 -10.70
C ASP A 730 -25.76 -4.71 -9.23
N GLN A 731 -24.80 -5.58 -8.87
CA GLN A 731 -24.46 -5.85 -7.47
C GLN A 731 -22.95 -5.85 -7.24
N ALA A 732 -22.26 -4.81 -7.71
CA ALA A 732 -21.06 -4.39 -6.99
C ALA A 732 -21.54 -3.90 -5.61
N GLN A 733 -21.47 -4.77 -4.61
CA GLN A 733 -21.63 -4.38 -3.21
C GLN A 733 -20.79 -3.13 -2.98
N SER A 734 -21.45 -2.02 -2.63
CA SER A 734 -20.77 -0.81 -2.24
C SER A 734 -19.86 -1.13 -1.05
N SER A 735 -18.83 -0.33 -0.81
CA SER A 735 -18.03 -0.43 0.42
C SER A 735 -18.90 -0.36 1.70
N SER A 736 -20.14 0.11 1.61
CA SER A 736 -21.17 0.04 2.65
C SER A 736 -21.81 -1.34 2.86
N ASP A 737 -21.83 -2.20 1.84
CA ASP A 737 -22.45 -3.54 1.90
C ASP A 737 -21.46 -4.61 2.38
N ILE A 738 -20.18 -4.49 2.02
CA ILE A 738 -19.07 -5.29 2.61
C ILE A 738 -18.96 -5.02 4.12
N ALA A 739 -19.22 -3.77 4.54
CA ALA A 739 -19.29 -3.38 5.95
C ALA A 739 -20.53 -3.94 6.68
N ARG A 740 -21.59 -4.29 5.96
CA ARG A 740 -22.78 -4.97 6.50
C ARG A 740 -22.59 -6.48 6.62
N GLU A 741 -21.89 -7.11 5.67
CA GLU A 741 -21.59 -8.55 5.73
C GLU A 741 -20.52 -8.89 6.77
N GLN A 742 -19.51 -8.02 6.99
CA GLN A 742 -18.59 -8.16 8.13
C GLN A 742 -19.24 -7.92 9.50
N GLN A 743 -20.46 -7.38 9.55
CA GLN A 743 -21.26 -7.33 10.78
C GLN A 743 -22.17 -8.55 10.98
N GLY A 744 -22.32 -9.42 9.97
CA GLY A 744 -23.22 -10.58 9.99
C GLY A 744 -22.58 -11.92 10.41
N THR A 745 -21.25 -12.04 10.38
CA THR A 745 -20.54 -13.32 10.60
C THR A 745 -19.99 -13.53 12.02
N ASN A 746 -20.32 -12.67 13.00
CA ASN A 746 -19.97 -12.87 14.40
C ASN A 746 -21.19 -13.19 15.29
N SER A 747 -21.89 -14.28 14.96
CA SER A 747 -22.87 -14.90 15.85
C SER A 747 -22.74 -16.42 15.88
N ASN A 748 -21.56 -16.93 16.26
CA ASN A 748 -21.44 -18.19 16.99
C ASN A 748 -20.04 -18.36 17.61
N GLY A 749 -19.96 -18.30 18.94
CA GLY A 749 -18.75 -18.55 19.72
C GLY A 749 -18.45 -17.42 20.72
N GLY A 750 -18.63 -17.70 22.01
CA GLY A 750 -18.77 -16.70 23.07
C GLY A 750 -17.49 -16.26 23.78
N GLY A 751 -17.63 -15.11 24.48
CA GLY A 751 -16.89 -14.77 25.71
C GLY A 751 -15.69 -13.83 25.54
N GLY A 752 -15.93 -12.51 25.59
CA GLY A 752 -14.89 -11.50 25.79
C GLY A 752 -15.31 -10.10 25.35
N ASP A 753 -15.58 -9.21 26.32
CA ASP A 753 -16.18 -7.88 26.13
C ASP A 753 -15.17 -6.87 25.54
N ILE A 754 -15.42 -6.36 24.34
CA ILE A 754 -14.79 -5.16 23.76
C ILE A 754 -15.89 -4.13 23.52
N SER A 755 -15.79 -2.99 24.22
CA SER A 755 -16.87 -2.00 24.34
C SER A 755 -17.23 -1.33 23.01
N LYS A 756 -18.51 -1.38 22.64
CA LYS A 756 -19.08 -0.59 21.53
C LYS A 756 -19.54 0.79 22.01
N THR A 757 -19.18 1.82 21.26
CA THR A 757 -19.59 3.22 21.48
C THR A 757 -21.11 3.37 21.26
N ILE A 758 -21.86 3.57 22.36
CA ILE A 758 -23.31 3.81 22.33
C ILE A 758 -23.58 5.23 21.79
N ARG A 759 -24.22 5.35 20.63
CA ARG A 759 -24.87 6.60 20.19
C ARG A 759 -26.26 6.67 20.84
N ASN A 760 -26.38 7.50 21.89
CA ASN A 760 -27.65 7.73 22.59
C ASN A 760 -28.60 8.60 21.76
N ILE A 761 -29.62 7.99 21.16
CA ILE A 761 -30.79 8.66 20.59
C ILE A 761 -31.91 8.59 21.64
N GLY A 762 -31.89 9.50 22.60
CA GLY A 762 -32.91 9.62 23.64
C GLY A 762 -32.82 10.95 24.38
N PRO A 763 -33.92 11.47 24.95
CA PRO A 763 -33.93 12.77 25.63
C PRO A 763 -33.00 12.74 26.86
N LYS A 764 -32.07 13.70 26.93
CA LYS A 764 -31.09 13.83 28.03
C LYS A 764 -31.83 14.09 29.35
N VAL A 765 -31.71 13.18 30.31
CA VAL A 765 -32.28 13.32 31.66
C VAL A 765 -31.55 14.43 32.41
N GLY A 766 -32.29 15.44 32.89
CA GLY A 766 -31.74 16.57 33.62
C GLY A 766 -31.19 16.16 34.99
N ARG A 767 -30.17 16.88 35.48
CA ARG A 767 -29.48 16.58 36.76
C ARG A 767 -30.41 16.41 37.96
N ASN A 768 -31.56 17.09 37.97
CA ASN A 768 -32.53 17.05 39.07
C ASN A 768 -33.75 16.15 38.80
N ASP A 769 -33.84 15.51 37.63
CA ASP A 769 -34.97 14.66 37.24
C ASP A 769 -34.92 13.29 37.92
N PRO A 770 -36.05 12.57 38.01
CA PRO A 770 -36.09 11.20 38.51
C PRO A 770 -35.15 10.30 37.72
N CYS A 771 -34.35 9.52 38.42
CA CYS A 771 -33.34 8.68 37.79
C CYS A 771 -34.00 7.51 37.01
N PRO A 772 -33.65 7.28 35.73
CA PRO A 772 -34.27 6.26 34.89
C PRO A 772 -33.98 4.81 35.31
N CYS A 773 -33.09 4.58 36.30
CA CYS A 773 -32.84 3.24 36.86
C CYS A 773 -33.96 2.73 37.80
N GLY A 774 -35.05 3.47 37.95
CA GLY A 774 -36.18 3.08 38.80
C GLY A 774 -35.96 3.25 40.30
N SER A 775 -34.86 3.87 40.73
CA SER A 775 -34.49 4.02 42.16
C SER A 775 -35.31 5.06 42.93
N GLY A 776 -36.16 5.84 42.26
CA GLY A 776 -36.95 6.92 42.86
C GLY A 776 -36.16 8.15 43.34
N LYS A 777 -34.83 8.19 43.15
CA LYS A 777 -33.94 9.31 43.54
C LYS A 777 -33.63 10.24 42.34
N LYS A 778 -33.22 11.48 42.61
CA LYS A 778 -32.78 12.43 41.55
C LYS A 778 -31.50 11.92 40.85
N TYR A 779 -31.38 12.09 39.54
CA TYR A 779 -30.29 11.57 38.70
C TYR A 779 -28.89 11.91 39.24
N LYS A 780 -28.67 13.16 39.71
CA LYS A 780 -27.39 13.58 40.31
C LYS A 780 -26.97 12.83 41.57
N LYS A 781 -27.92 12.25 42.31
CA LYS A 781 -27.66 11.51 43.55
C LYS A 781 -27.69 9.98 43.36
N CYS A 782 -27.83 9.51 42.12
CA CYS A 782 -27.90 8.09 41.81
C CYS A 782 -26.84 7.69 40.78
N CYS A 783 -27.14 7.81 39.48
CA CYS A 783 -26.27 7.31 38.43
C CYS A 783 -25.23 8.32 37.91
N LEU A 784 -25.36 9.62 38.24
CA LEU A 784 -24.36 10.64 37.87
C LEU A 784 -23.28 10.86 38.93
N GLY A 785 -23.50 10.38 40.16
CA GLY A 785 -22.60 10.57 41.30
C GLY A 785 -21.89 9.29 41.74
N LYS A 786 -21.85 8.29 40.85
CA LYS A 786 -21.10 7.04 41.01
C LYS A 786 -19.97 7.00 40.00
#